data_AF-A0A261U1H8-F1
#
_entry.id   AF-A0A261U1H8-F1
#
_cell.length_a   1.000
_cell.length_b   1.000
_cell.length_c   1.000
_cell.angle_alpha   90.00
_cell.angle_beta   90.00
_cell.angle_gamma   90.00
#
_symmetry.space_group_name_H-M   'P 1'
#
loop_
_entity.id
_entity.type
_entity.pdbx_description
1 polymer ?
#
loop_
_entity_poly.entity_id
_entity_poly.type
_entity_poly.pdbx_seq_one_letter_code
_entity_poly.pdbx_strand_id
1 'polypeptide(L)'
;MTLPRPSSVRTRLAAWRTALAAMLLATGLGLLGPQARAFDIGEVVNHARLSSYPMRAPEVLVSGSAGRDGAELVTRFGNLLYVYNYRGPGASATLQSRSQALVIPPEQLHGAAGESLDVGLLGPFPDRSHWLGYRPRGSSQDLGYAFYVAPDGTAARVERRPADLTLYVPAAWDDAARGQALAAARTRLYGAGSLATRVVAVPAVDAEATFARLHEAAANTPRRDRAAFAPRLAELSAFAATIDLRDLDPQQRDPATLTRINDLGFWLGEASQLSSAPSAQASADAAAADAAAADAVLSEVLRRDPAREPAYLNRADARMQRSRGMRDAALRDYYASEAREDYRRYCSRRLAAGQTVPSNIAERITRALDVKAVDAAACRPRHVLHAAIAAGDRAEVQRQLQRGQDPAEPDSHGRVPLLLAVRQNHPDIVRDLLAAGAKPVSLQGTSLLPSALPPAGPAGLSDAHYDIARQLLAAGAEIDSRDNDGNTLFMQRVRYSARNRGTIEFLVEQGADLGARNKRGESALQAALLSAETRWLVDLMFARGVSPDTAYIQLYYGARPVWLTPLQAHLREYPGPLAPGKTPRVPPAVTLLLDHGADVSLGGLGAADKQVPRNGLQAALESAAMHASPALIAQLRERAQAPFEALDSQPLQRVLRNWNDARREAARDGNAPEWDAVYAQWRATALALREAGVPLQDTRTSVEAMRYRLPPLAVPWLPDELYAQWLNEGADPAERAGVEVSNLGLPWPAALPLLNMMQLGQDAKVDLLLAQAARMVRDPVRCGATVADMMAWQVAQDGPLGPAQARAQTRVLDAARAAPSCDLEQRAALRGYEKETARTLLARAGVTWR
;
A
#
# COMPACT_ATOMS: atom_id res chain seq x y z
N MET A 1 -50.09 -39.66 22.41
CA MET A 1 -49.81 -40.89 23.16
C MET A 1 -48.49 -41.46 22.68
N THR A 2 -47.60 -41.64 23.64
CA THR A 2 -46.20 -42.11 23.63
C THR A 2 -46.03 -43.53 23.11
N LEU A 3 -44.88 -43.84 22.48
CA LEU A 3 -44.10 -45.10 22.46
C LEU A 3 -42.90 -44.94 21.46
N PRO A 4 -41.80 -45.73 21.52
CA PRO A 4 -40.91 -46.10 22.63
C PRO A 4 -39.39 -45.87 22.33
N ARG A 5 -38.52 -45.99 23.36
CA ARG A 5 -37.02 -46.01 23.27
C ARG A 5 -36.50 -47.43 22.98
N PRO A 6 -35.30 -47.62 22.38
CA PRO A 6 -34.11 -47.89 23.20
C PRO A 6 -32.76 -47.31 22.70
N SER A 7 -31.83 -47.32 23.65
CA SER A 7 -30.41 -46.97 23.66
C SER A 7 -29.52 -47.64 22.61
N SER A 8 -28.64 -46.86 21.94
CA SER A 8 -27.19 -47.16 21.79
C SER A 8 -26.50 -46.33 20.67
N VAL A 9 -26.20 -45.04 20.88
CA VAL A 9 -25.20 -44.32 20.04
C VAL A 9 -24.35 -43.31 20.85
N ARG A 10 -24.81 -42.85 22.02
CA ARG A 10 -24.10 -41.80 22.79
C ARG A 10 -22.93 -42.26 23.66
N THR A 11 -22.66 -43.55 23.79
CA THR A 11 -21.56 -44.07 24.65
C THR A 11 -20.31 -44.55 23.90
N ARG A 12 -20.28 -44.54 22.56
CA ARG A 12 -19.07 -44.91 21.77
C ARG A 12 -18.28 -43.74 21.16
N LEU A 13 -18.81 -42.51 21.17
CA LEU A 13 -18.10 -41.30 20.73
C LEU A 13 -17.33 -40.58 21.86
N ALA A 14 -17.61 -40.92 23.13
CA ALA A 14 -16.87 -40.38 24.27
C ALA A 14 -15.50 -41.06 24.47
N ALA A 15 -15.39 -42.35 24.16
CA ALA A 15 -14.14 -43.12 24.29
C ALA A 15 -13.13 -42.87 23.15
N TRP A 16 -13.58 -42.46 21.96
CA TRP A 16 -12.69 -42.06 20.86
C TRP A 16 -12.18 -40.62 20.98
N ARG A 17 -12.92 -39.73 21.66
CA ARG A 17 -12.48 -38.36 21.94
C ARG A 17 -11.41 -38.29 23.04
N THR A 18 -11.41 -39.21 24.01
CA THR A 18 -10.37 -39.29 25.02
C THR A 18 -9.11 -40.00 24.52
N ALA A 19 -9.22 -40.95 23.59
CA ALA A 19 -8.06 -41.63 22.99
C ALA A 19 -7.32 -40.77 21.93
N LEU A 20 -8.02 -39.96 21.14
CA LEU A 20 -7.37 -38.99 20.23
C LEU A 20 -6.75 -37.81 20.98
N ALA A 21 -7.35 -37.38 22.09
CA ALA A 21 -6.77 -36.38 22.98
C ALA A 21 -5.49 -36.89 23.66
N ALA A 22 -5.43 -38.17 24.06
CA ALA A 22 -4.22 -38.75 24.66
C ALA A 22 -3.09 -39.01 23.64
N MET A 23 -3.38 -39.31 22.36
CA MET A 23 -2.35 -39.47 21.32
C MET A 23 -1.85 -38.15 20.73
N LEU A 24 -2.62 -37.06 20.78
CA LEU A 24 -2.13 -35.70 20.45
C LEU A 24 -1.34 -35.05 21.60
N LEU A 25 -1.47 -35.55 22.83
CA LEU A 25 -0.72 -35.09 24.00
C LEU A 25 0.69 -35.72 24.15
N ALA A 26 1.08 -36.66 23.28
CA ALA A 26 2.41 -37.27 23.28
C ALA A 26 3.30 -36.85 22.09
N THR A 27 2.79 -36.09 21.10
CA THR A 27 3.59 -35.60 19.95
C THR A 27 3.32 -34.15 19.53
N GLY A 28 2.51 -33.39 20.29
CA GLY A 28 2.10 -32.03 19.87
C GLY A 28 2.01 -30.98 20.97
N LEU A 29 2.64 -31.18 22.14
CA LEU A 29 2.76 -30.15 23.17
C LEU A 29 4.19 -29.62 23.21
N GLY A 30 4.39 -28.52 22.49
CA GLY A 30 5.62 -27.73 22.52
C GLY A 30 5.54 -26.42 21.74
N LEU A 31 4.49 -26.22 20.93
CA LEU A 31 4.36 -25.02 20.09
C LEU A 31 2.89 -24.62 20.01
N LEU A 32 2.42 -23.80 20.95
CA LEU A 32 1.35 -22.80 20.79
C LEU A 32 1.19 -22.13 22.16
N GLY A 33 2.17 -21.29 22.52
CA GLY A 33 1.99 -20.35 23.63
C GLY A 33 0.91 -19.30 23.29
N PRO A 34 0.49 -18.44 24.25
CA PRO A 34 -0.53 -17.42 24.01
C PRO A 34 -0.26 -16.67 22.71
N GLN A 35 -1.29 -16.54 21.87
CA GLN A 35 -1.21 -15.85 20.58
C GLN A 35 -0.48 -14.52 20.78
N ALA A 36 0.64 -14.35 20.07
CA ALA A 36 1.46 -13.17 20.16
C ALA A 36 0.62 -11.96 19.73
N ARG A 37 0.17 -11.15 20.71
CA ARG A 37 -0.07 -9.74 20.45
C ARG A 37 1.25 -9.21 19.89
N ALA A 38 1.28 -8.82 18.63
CA ALA A 38 2.40 -8.04 18.12
C ALA A 38 2.48 -6.80 19.01
N PHE A 39 3.55 -6.70 19.79
CA PHE A 39 3.76 -5.58 20.69
C PHE A 39 3.92 -4.31 19.87
N ASP A 40 3.10 -3.30 20.16
CA ASP A 40 3.16 -2.02 19.46
C ASP A 40 4.43 -1.29 19.89
N ILE A 41 5.42 -1.24 18.99
CA ILE A 41 6.63 -0.44 19.18
C ILE A 41 6.27 1.02 19.49
N GLY A 42 5.13 1.52 18.98
CA GLY A 42 4.60 2.85 19.28
C GLY A 42 4.26 3.06 20.76
N GLU A 43 3.68 2.07 21.44
CA GLU A 43 3.41 2.17 22.89
C GLU A 43 4.70 2.14 23.71
N VAL A 44 5.66 1.27 23.39
CA VAL A 44 6.94 1.22 24.10
C VAL A 44 7.77 2.47 23.81
N VAL A 45 7.74 3.00 22.60
CA VAL A 45 8.40 4.27 22.24
C VAL A 45 7.74 5.44 22.94
N ASN A 46 6.41 5.48 23.02
CA ASN A 46 5.71 6.51 23.77
C ASN A 46 6.02 6.38 25.28
N HIS A 47 6.01 5.17 25.83
CA HIS A 47 6.37 4.93 27.22
C HIS A 47 7.84 5.25 27.51
N ALA A 48 8.79 4.85 26.67
CA ALA A 48 10.22 5.18 26.80
C ALA A 48 10.50 6.68 26.60
N ARG A 49 9.60 7.42 25.95
CA ARG A 49 9.62 8.89 25.89
C ARG A 49 8.98 9.54 27.12
N LEU A 50 8.03 8.87 27.79
CA LEU A 50 7.19 9.42 28.86
C LEU A 50 7.53 8.90 30.27
N SER A 51 8.31 7.82 30.41
CA SER A 51 8.65 7.19 31.69
C SER A 51 9.88 7.85 32.34
N SER A 52 9.97 7.74 33.66
CA SER A 52 11.01 8.33 34.51
C SER A 52 12.45 7.86 34.23
N TYR A 53 12.65 6.91 33.30
CA TYR A 53 13.94 6.53 32.74
C TYR A 53 13.92 6.69 31.21
N PRO A 54 13.93 7.93 30.71
CA PRO A 54 13.79 8.21 29.28
C PRO A 54 15.08 7.86 28.53
N MET A 55 14.95 7.56 27.22
CA MET A 55 16.07 7.74 26.27
C MET A 55 16.69 9.11 26.55
N ARG A 56 18.03 9.20 26.63
CA ARG A 56 18.66 10.46 27.01
C ARG A 56 18.51 11.47 25.87
N ALA A 57 17.56 12.40 25.98
CA ALA A 57 17.39 13.48 25.01
C ALA A 57 18.72 14.25 24.82
N PRO A 58 19.06 14.67 23.60
CA PRO A 58 18.26 14.66 22.37
C PRO A 58 18.52 13.44 21.46
N GLU A 59 18.71 12.24 22.01
CA GLU A 59 18.80 11.00 21.21
C GLU A 59 17.58 10.78 20.31
N VAL A 60 17.82 10.39 19.06
CA VAL A 60 16.78 10.03 18.08
C VAL A 60 16.74 8.52 17.91
N LEU A 61 15.54 7.94 17.97
CA LEU A 61 15.35 6.52 17.65
C LEU A 61 15.62 6.27 16.17
N VAL A 62 16.54 5.36 15.86
CA VAL A 62 16.92 5.01 14.48
C VAL A 62 16.53 3.59 14.07
N SER A 63 16.35 2.69 15.03
CA SER A 63 15.89 1.32 14.78
C SER A 63 15.28 0.72 16.05
N GLY A 64 14.42 -0.29 15.92
CA GLY A 64 13.92 -1.02 17.08
C GLY A 64 13.17 -2.30 16.72
N SER A 65 13.23 -3.28 17.62
CA SER A 65 12.53 -4.55 17.56
C SER A 65 11.76 -4.82 18.85
N ALA A 66 10.64 -5.54 18.76
CA ALA A 66 9.87 -5.98 19.92
C ALA A 66 9.62 -7.48 19.85
N GLY A 67 9.85 -8.17 20.97
CA GLY A 67 9.64 -9.61 21.16
C GLY A 67 8.63 -9.89 22.27
N ARG A 68 8.41 -11.18 22.58
CA ARG A 68 7.42 -11.61 23.58
C ARG A 68 7.71 -11.06 25.00
N ASP A 69 8.98 -10.83 25.32
CA ASP A 69 9.45 -10.54 26.68
C ASP A 69 10.09 -9.14 26.83
N GLY A 70 10.06 -8.30 25.78
CA GLY A 70 10.75 -7.00 25.80
C GLY A 70 10.89 -6.32 24.44
N ALA A 71 11.68 -5.23 24.42
CA ALA A 71 11.99 -4.47 23.21
C ALA A 71 13.45 -4.01 23.20
N GLU A 72 14.08 -4.05 22.03
CA GLU A 72 15.41 -3.52 21.80
C GLU A 72 15.32 -2.27 20.93
N LEU A 73 15.89 -1.16 21.40
CA LEU A 73 15.87 0.11 20.70
C LEU A 73 17.30 0.55 20.38
N VAL A 74 17.51 1.05 19.17
CA VAL A 74 18.75 1.72 18.79
C VAL A 74 18.48 3.19 18.64
N THR A 75 19.26 4.00 19.36
CA THR A 75 19.20 5.44 19.25
C THR A 75 20.51 6.02 18.74
N ARG A 76 20.45 7.27 18.31
CA ARG A 76 21.57 8.02 17.76
C ARG A 76 21.64 9.40 18.39
N PHE A 77 22.87 9.84 18.71
CA PHE A 77 23.19 11.22 19.05
C PHE A 77 24.48 11.61 18.31
N GLY A 78 24.37 12.46 17.29
CA GLY A 78 25.52 12.80 16.42
C GLY A 78 26.08 11.56 15.70
N ASN A 79 27.35 11.24 15.95
CA ASN A 79 28.03 10.04 15.45
C ASN A 79 28.05 8.87 16.47
N LEU A 80 27.30 8.99 17.56
CA LEU A 80 27.22 7.98 18.61
C LEU A 80 25.93 7.16 18.44
N LEU A 81 26.05 5.83 18.51
CA LEU A 81 24.90 4.91 18.61
C LEU A 81 24.81 4.31 20.01
N TYR A 82 23.59 3.97 20.41
CA TYR A 82 23.32 3.28 21.68
C TYR A 82 22.29 2.17 21.47
N VAL A 83 22.51 1.04 22.13
CA VAL A 83 21.55 -0.06 22.20
C VAL A 83 20.90 -0.05 23.58
N TYR A 84 19.58 0.04 23.61
CA TYR A 84 18.75 -0.04 24.81
C TYR A 84 17.97 -1.35 24.82
N ASN A 85 17.94 -2.02 25.96
CA ASN A 85 17.23 -3.30 26.14
C ASN A 85 16.17 -3.15 27.23
N TYR A 86 14.90 -3.21 26.84
CA TYR A 86 13.74 -3.14 27.73
C TYR A 86 13.14 -4.52 27.94
N ARG A 87 12.61 -4.79 29.14
CA ARG A 87 11.89 -6.04 29.47
C ARG A 87 10.54 -5.78 30.09
N GLY A 88 9.57 -6.60 29.72
CA GLY A 88 8.17 -6.48 30.13
C GLY A 88 7.25 -5.95 29.02
N PRO A 89 5.92 -6.09 29.18
CA PRO A 89 4.96 -5.77 28.12
C PRO A 89 4.58 -4.28 28.06
N GLY A 90 4.58 -3.69 26.86
CA GLY A 90 4.01 -2.37 26.56
C GLY A 90 4.45 -1.25 27.51
N ALA A 91 3.49 -0.50 28.04
CA ALA A 91 3.72 0.58 29.02
C ALA A 91 4.24 0.12 30.40
N SER A 92 4.51 -1.18 30.63
CA SER A 92 5.14 -1.69 31.86
C SER A 92 6.59 -2.15 31.66
N ALA A 93 7.16 -1.90 30.46
CA ALA A 93 8.52 -2.29 30.14
C ALA A 93 9.56 -1.48 30.93
N THR A 94 10.57 -2.17 31.48
CA THR A 94 11.66 -1.58 32.29
C THR A 94 13.00 -1.69 31.57
N LEU A 95 13.81 -0.63 31.62
CA LEU A 95 15.15 -0.61 31.04
C LEU A 95 16.06 -1.55 31.84
N GLN A 96 16.63 -2.56 31.16
CA GLN A 96 17.57 -3.51 31.76
C GLN A 96 19.02 -3.08 31.54
N SER A 97 19.35 -2.67 30.32
CA SER A 97 20.71 -2.24 30.00
C SER A 97 20.74 -1.23 28.86
N ARG A 98 21.80 -0.41 28.89
CA ARG A 98 22.18 0.52 27.82
C ARG A 98 23.65 0.24 27.50
N SER A 99 23.98 0.15 26.21
CA SER A 99 25.37 0.02 25.80
C SER A 99 26.18 1.26 26.16
N GLN A 100 27.52 1.11 26.21
CA GLN A 100 28.41 2.26 26.09
C GLN A 100 28.19 2.99 24.75
N ALA A 101 28.75 4.20 24.61
CA ALA A 101 28.70 4.94 23.35
C ALA A 101 29.43 4.17 22.24
N LEU A 102 28.70 3.86 21.17
CA LEU A 102 29.23 3.17 20.00
C LEU A 102 29.64 4.23 18.98
N VAL A 103 30.94 4.55 18.96
CA VAL A 103 31.50 5.69 18.21
C VAL A 103 31.67 5.32 16.74
N ILE A 104 30.87 5.94 15.87
CA ILE A 104 31.11 5.92 14.43
C ILE A 104 32.22 6.92 14.11
N PRO A 105 33.31 6.51 13.47
CA PRO A 105 34.36 7.43 13.04
C PRO A 105 33.81 8.50 12.09
N PRO A 106 34.11 9.79 12.32
CA PRO A 106 33.59 10.90 11.49
C PRO A 106 33.85 10.73 9.99
N GLU A 107 34.98 10.12 9.61
CA GLU A 107 35.35 9.82 8.23
C GLU A 107 34.40 8.85 7.52
N GLN A 108 33.64 8.05 8.28
CA GLN A 108 32.67 7.09 7.75
C GLN A 108 31.28 7.70 7.52
N LEU A 109 31.09 9.00 7.83
CA LEU A 109 29.82 9.72 7.72
C LEU A 109 29.71 10.62 6.46
N HIS A 110 30.62 10.51 5.49
CA HIS A 110 30.74 11.46 4.37
C HIS A 110 29.54 11.48 3.39
N GLY A 111 28.94 12.67 3.19
CA GLY A 111 27.86 12.95 2.23
C GLY A 111 26.93 14.10 2.71
N ALA A 112 26.33 14.86 1.79
CA ALA A 112 25.54 16.09 2.04
C ALA A 112 24.20 15.91 2.80
N ALA A 113 24.04 14.83 3.56
CA ALA A 113 23.01 14.66 4.57
C ALA A 113 23.50 13.63 5.60
N GLY A 114 24.47 14.00 6.44
CA GLY A 114 25.00 13.18 7.54
C GLY A 114 23.96 12.75 8.59
N GLU A 115 22.66 12.93 8.33
CA GLU A 115 21.55 12.59 9.22
C GLU A 115 20.90 11.22 8.87
N SER A 116 21.11 10.68 7.67
CA SER A 116 20.49 9.42 7.25
C SER A 116 21.46 8.23 7.26
N LEU A 117 21.42 7.44 8.33
CA LEU A 117 22.09 6.13 8.44
C LEU A 117 21.04 5.03 8.34
N ASP A 118 21.32 4.00 7.56
CA ASP A 118 20.58 2.74 7.66
C ASP A 118 21.25 1.89 8.75
N VAL A 119 20.50 1.65 9.83
CA VAL A 119 20.99 0.94 11.02
C VAL A 119 20.20 -0.35 11.21
N GLY A 120 20.92 -1.47 11.27
CA GLY A 120 20.34 -2.80 11.46
C GLY A 120 20.81 -3.41 12.78
N LEU A 121 19.87 -3.73 13.66
CA LEU A 121 20.13 -4.49 14.88
C LEU A 121 19.77 -5.97 14.64
N LEU A 122 20.68 -6.86 15.01
CA LEU A 122 20.48 -8.30 15.02
C LEU A 122 20.81 -8.85 16.41
N GLY A 123 19.90 -9.63 16.98
CA GLY A 123 19.97 -10.13 18.35
C GLY A 123 18.70 -9.80 19.15
N PRO A 124 18.65 -10.11 20.46
CA PRO A 124 19.71 -10.75 21.23
C PRO A 124 19.98 -12.18 20.76
N PHE A 125 21.25 -12.56 20.71
CA PHE A 125 21.64 -13.96 20.49
C PHE A 125 21.44 -14.79 21.79
N PRO A 126 21.58 -16.13 21.75
CA PRO A 126 21.43 -16.96 22.94
C PRO A 126 22.33 -16.54 24.12
N ASP A 127 23.50 -15.96 23.83
CA ASP A 127 24.44 -15.39 24.79
C ASP A 127 24.09 -13.96 25.24
N ARG A 128 22.96 -13.41 24.76
CA ARG A 128 22.47 -12.03 24.97
C ARG A 128 23.32 -10.92 24.36
N SER A 129 24.26 -11.25 23.48
CA SER A 129 24.99 -10.26 22.68
C SER A 129 24.15 -9.72 21.53
N HIS A 130 24.57 -8.58 20.98
CA HIS A 130 23.92 -7.94 19.84
C HIS A 130 24.93 -7.59 18.76
N TRP A 131 24.46 -7.59 17.52
CA TRP A 131 25.20 -7.13 16.36
C TRP A 131 24.51 -5.91 15.75
N LEU A 132 25.23 -4.79 15.70
CA LEU A 132 24.72 -3.53 15.19
C LEU A 132 25.48 -3.14 13.93
N GLY A 133 24.90 -3.39 12.76
CA GLY A 133 25.45 -2.95 11.48
C GLY A 133 24.96 -1.55 11.12
N TYR A 134 25.82 -0.75 10.48
CA TYR A 134 25.42 0.57 9.96
C TYR A 134 26.03 0.85 8.58
N ARG A 135 25.35 1.67 7.79
CA ARG A 135 25.89 2.27 6.56
C ARG A 135 25.26 3.63 6.27
N PRO A 136 25.96 4.51 5.52
CA PRO A 136 25.34 5.70 4.95
C PRO A 136 24.18 5.32 4.02
N ARG A 137 23.02 5.99 4.17
CA ARG A 137 21.84 5.73 3.35
C ARG A 137 22.13 6.04 1.88
N GLY A 138 21.82 5.11 0.99
CA GLY A 138 22.13 5.21 -0.45
C GLY A 138 23.50 4.66 -0.87
N SER A 139 24.32 4.19 0.09
CA SER A 139 25.54 3.45 -0.24
C SER A 139 25.21 2.10 -0.86
N SER A 140 25.85 1.78 -1.99
CA SER A 140 25.79 0.48 -2.67
C SER A 140 26.69 -0.59 -2.03
N GLN A 141 27.43 -0.23 -0.98
CA GLN A 141 28.26 -1.17 -0.23
C GLN A 141 27.39 -1.93 0.79
N ASP A 142 27.65 -3.23 0.96
CA ASP A 142 27.14 -4.02 2.10
C ASP A 142 27.50 -3.34 3.44
N LEU A 143 26.83 -3.72 4.54
CA LEU A 143 27.14 -3.26 5.90
C LEU A 143 28.59 -3.65 6.29
N GLY A 144 29.59 -2.89 5.83
CA GLY A 144 31.01 -3.12 6.06
C GLY A 144 31.48 -2.72 7.45
N TYR A 145 30.66 -1.95 8.18
CA TYR A 145 30.94 -1.49 9.54
C TYR A 145 29.88 -1.99 10.51
N ALA A 146 30.33 -2.45 11.68
CA ALA A 146 29.45 -2.95 12.71
C ALA A 146 30.03 -2.78 14.11
N PHE A 147 29.16 -2.95 15.10
CA PHE A 147 29.54 -3.13 16.50
C PHE A 147 29.05 -4.50 16.98
N TYR A 148 29.91 -5.23 17.66
CA TYR A 148 29.50 -6.34 18.53
C TYR A 148 29.31 -5.78 19.93
N VAL A 149 28.11 -5.91 20.48
CA VAL A 149 27.74 -5.41 21.82
C VAL A 149 27.55 -6.60 22.74
N ALA A 150 28.40 -6.70 23.75
CA ALA A 150 28.36 -7.73 24.78
C ALA A 150 27.15 -7.54 25.73
N PRO A 151 26.75 -8.58 26.49
CA PRO A 151 25.59 -8.51 27.37
C PRO A 151 25.68 -7.43 28.47
N ASP A 152 26.89 -7.10 28.90
CA ASP A 152 27.19 -6.06 29.88
C ASP A 152 27.14 -4.63 29.30
N GLY A 153 26.90 -4.51 27.99
CA GLY A 153 26.85 -3.23 27.28
C GLY A 153 28.21 -2.73 26.78
N THR A 154 29.31 -3.42 27.07
CA THR A 154 30.60 -3.13 26.43
C THR A 154 30.58 -3.57 24.97
N ALA A 155 31.40 -2.98 24.12
CA ALA A 155 31.34 -3.26 22.69
C ALA A 155 32.71 -3.25 22.01
N ALA A 156 32.79 -4.01 20.92
CA ALA A 156 33.90 -4.01 20.00
C ALA A 156 33.45 -3.42 18.66
N ARG A 157 34.28 -2.55 18.07
CA ARG A 157 34.06 -2.06 16.70
C ARG A 157 34.63 -3.06 15.70
N VAL A 158 33.87 -3.37 14.67
CA VAL A 158 34.24 -4.29 13.60
C VAL A 158 34.32 -3.54 12.29
N GLU A 159 35.49 -3.61 11.65
CA GLU A 159 35.73 -3.05 10.32
C GLU A 159 36.07 -4.19 9.35
N ARG A 160 35.23 -4.34 8.31
CA ARG A 160 35.50 -5.25 7.19
C ARG A 160 36.07 -4.46 6.03
N ARG A 161 37.28 -4.80 5.61
CA ARG A 161 37.90 -4.33 4.36
C ARG A 161 37.96 -5.48 3.36
N PRO A 162 38.26 -5.21 2.07
CA PRO A 162 38.32 -6.27 1.06
C PRO A 162 39.31 -7.40 1.37
N ALA A 163 40.39 -7.11 2.11
CA ALA A 163 41.47 -8.07 2.38
C ALA A 163 41.53 -8.56 3.85
N ASP A 164 40.98 -7.81 4.80
CA ASP A 164 41.07 -8.13 6.22
C ASP A 164 39.83 -7.72 7.04
N LEU A 165 39.71 -8.34 8.21
CA LEU A 165 38.70 -8.05 9.22
C LEU A 165 39.42 -7.58 10.49
N THR A 166 39.21 -6.33 10.89
CA THR A 166 39.81 -5.77 12.10
C THR A 166 38.75 -5.57 13.20
N LEU A 167 39.03 -6.11 14.39
CA LEU A 167 38.23 -5.90 15.60
C LEU A 167 38.98 -4.98 16.57
N TYR A 168 38.37 -3.85 16.91
CA TYR A 168 38.85 -2.96 17.95
C TYR A 168 38.11 -3.29 19.25
N VAL A 169 38.83 -3.89 20.19
CA VAL A 169 38.26 -4.42 21.44
C VAL A 169 38.78 -3.63 22.64
N PRO A 170 38.00 -3.47 23.71
CA PRO A 170 38.51 -2.93 24.96
C PRO A 170 39.71 -3.73 25.47
N ALA A 171 40.79 -3.07 25.88
CA ALA A 171 41.98 -3.73 26.42
C ALA A 171 41.69 -4.60 27.65
N ALA A 172 40.64 -4.26 28.40
CA ALA A 172 40.17 -5.00 29.57
C ALA A 172 39.47 -6.33 29.24
N TRP A 173 39.10 -6.59 27.99
CA TRP A 173 38.49 -7.87 27.62
C TRP A 173 39.50 -9.00 27.70
N ASP A 174 39.07 -10.13 28.25
CA ASP A 174 39.84 -11.37 28.26
C ASP A 174 39.81 -12.08 26.88
N ASP A 175 40.60 -13.14 26.73
CA ASP A 175 40.71 -13.86 25.47
C ASP A 175 39.41 -14.58 25.08
N ALA A 176 38.57 -14.93 26.06
CA ALA A 176 37.26 -15.55 25.82
C ALA A 176 36.29 -14.55 25.17
N ALA A 177 36.17 -13.34 25.72
CA ALA A 177 35.33 -12.27 25.19
C ALA A 177 35.81 -11.84 23.79
N ARG A 178 37.13 -11.73 23.58
CA ARG A 178 37.73 -11.44 22.26
C ARG A 178 37.42 -12.54 21.25
N GLY A 179 37.56 -13.81 21.65
CA GLY A 179 37.27 -14.98 20.81
C GLY A 179 35.80 -15.05 20.39
N GLN A 180 34.88 -14.77 21.32
CA GLN A 180 33.44 -14.73 21.06
C GLN A 180 33.06 -13.63 20.07
N ALA A 181 33.57 -12.40 20.27
CA ALA A 181 33.34 -11.30 19.35
C ALA A 181 33.87 -11.59 17.94
N LEU A 182 35.04 -12.23 17.83
CA LEU A 182 35.63 -12.64 16.55
C LEU A 182 34.81 -13.72 15.84
N ALA A 183 34.33 -14.73 16.59
CA ALA A 183 33.48 -15.79 16.06
C ALA A 183 32.14 -15.25 15.55
N ALA A 184 31.53 -14.33 16.32
CA ALA A 184 30.32 -13.63 15.92
C ALA A 184 30.55 -12.82 14.62
N ALA A 185 31.64 -12.07 14.53
CA ALA A 185 31.98 -11.28 13.35
C ALA A 185 32.18 -12.14 12.09
N ARG A 186 32.89 -13.28 12.20
CA ARG A 186 33.12 -14.20 11.08
C ARG A 186 31.85 -14.86 10.57
N THR A 187 30.92 -15.17 11.47
CA THR A 187 29.65 -15.81 11.11
C THR A 187 28.72 -14.84 10.38
N ARG A 188 28.75 -13.55 10.73
CA ARG A 188 27.78 -12.56 10.25
C ARG A 188 28.21 -11.87 8.97
N LEU A 189 29.50 -11.74 8.73
CA LEU A 189 30.04 -11.18 7.51
C LEU A 189 30.31 -12.31 6.51
N TYR A 190 29.41 -12.49 5.54
CA TYR A 190 29.56 -13.51 4.49
C TYR A 190 30.95 -13.45 3.84
N GLY A 191 31.63 -14.60 3.77
CA GLY A 191 33.00 -14.71 3.23
C GLY A 191 34.12 -14.29 4.18
N ALA A 192 33.84 -13.90 5.43
CA ALA A 192 34.88 -13.50 6.38
C ALA A 192 35.74 -14.66 6.91
N GLY A 193 35.33 -15.92 6.71
CA GLY A 193 36.11 -17.09 7.08
C GLY A 193 37.46 -17.22 6.34
N SER A 194 37.61 -16.55 5.20
CA SER A 194 38.85 -16.51 4.41
C SER A 194 39.64 -15.20 4.54
N LEU A 195 39.16 -14.23 5.33
CA LEU A 195 39.86 -12.95 5.53
C LEU A 195 40.93 -13.07 6.61
N ALA A 196 42.04 -12.35 6.42
CA ALA A 196 43.01 -12.16 7.50
C ALA A 196 42.33 -11.40 8.65
N THR A 197 42.45 -11.89 9.89
CA THR A 197 41.79 -11.27 11.05
C THR A 197 42.80 -10.61 11.97
N ARG A 198 42.54 -9.35 12.33
CA ARG A 198 43.36 -8.57 13.26
C ARG A 198 42.52 -8.14 14.46
N VAL A 199 43.02 -8.36 15.67
CA VAL A 199 42.41 -7.84 16.91
C VAL A 199 43.33 -6.74 17.44
N VAL A 200 42.76 -5.56 17.69
CA VAL A 200 43.45 -4.37 18.20
C VAL A 200 42.87 -4.03 19.56
N ALA A 201 43.68 -4.12 20.60
CA ALA A 201 43.30 -3.69 21.94
C ALA A 201 43.31 -2.15 22.02
N VAL A 202 42.19 -1.58 22.46
CA VAL A 202 42.02 -0.14 22.66
C VAL A 202 42.12 0.14 24.17
N PRO A 203 43.09 0.94 24.63
CA PRO A 203 43.22 1.27 26.05
C PRO A 203 42.03 2.12 26.51
N ALA A 204 41.70 2.02 27.80
CA ALA A 204 40.74 2.93 28.41
C ALA A 204 41.32 4.34 28.43
N VAL A 205 40.58 5.32 27.91
CA VAL A 205 40.96 6.73 27.96
C VAL A 205 40.24 7.37 29.14
N ASP A 206 40.97 8.07 30.00
CA ASP A 206 40.36 8.97 30.98
C ASP A 206 39.77 10.17 30.23
N ALA A 207 38.48 10.06 29.91
CA ALA A 207 37.78 11.03 29.09
C ALA A 207 37.74 12.41 29.74
N GLU A 208 37.59 12.47 31.05
CA GLU A 208 37.47 13.71 31.81
C GLU A 208 38.80 14.44 31.89
N ALA A 209 39.88 13.76 32.29
CA ALA A 209 41.21 14.36 32.34
C ALA A 209 41.73 14.75 30.94
N THR A 210 41.43 13.94 29.92
CA THR A 210 41.85 14.25 28.54
C THR A 210 41.09 15.45 27.99
N PHE A 211 39.76 15.51 28.18
CA PHE A 211 38.95 16.64 27.75
C PHE A 211 39.39 17.94 28.44
N ALA A 212 39.64 17.88 29.75
CA ALA A 212 40.15 18.98 30.56
C ALA A 212 41.45 19.56 29.97
N ARG A 213 42.44 18.70 29.72
CA ARG A 213 43.76 19.08 29.20
C ARG A 213 43.67 19.70 27.81
N LEU A 214 42.87 19.12 26.92
CA LEU A 214 42.67 19.63 25.56
C LEU A 214 41.93 20.97 25.56
N HIS A 215 40.92 21.12 26.43
CA HIS A 215 40.24 22.40 26.61
C HIS A 215 41.20 23.47 27.12
N GLU A 216 42.01 23.18 28.15
CA GLU A 216 42.97 24.13 28.71
C GLU A 216 43.99 24.59 27.65
N ALA A 217 44.49 23.67 26.82
CA ALA A 217 45.37 24.00 25.71
C ALA A 217 44.72 24.96 24.68
N ALA A 218 43.43 24.76 24.39
CA ALA A 218 42.67 25.66 23.52
C ALA A 218 42.37 27.01 24.20
N ALA A 219 41.93 27.00 25.46
CA ALA A 219 41.60 28.19 26.25
C ALA A 219 42.79 29.15 26.40
N ASN A 220 44.00 28.59 26.58
CA ASN A 220 45.24 29.35 26.71
C ASN A 220 45.79 29.87 25.38
N THR A 221 45.14 29.55 24.25
CA THR A 221 45.53 30.04 22.92
C THR A 221 44.65 31.23 22.51
N PRO A 222 45.22 32.42 22.20
CA PRO A 222 44.42 33.60 21.86
C PRO A 222 43.53 33.39 20.62
N ARG A 223 42.21 33.50 20.77
CA ARG A 223 41.24 33.34 19.65
C ARG A 223 41.47 34.27 18.44
N ARG A 224 42.07 35.43 18.67
CA ARG A 224 42.44 36.38 17.60
C ARG A 224 43.56 35.83 16.69
N ASP A 225 44.40 34.94 17.20
CA ASP A 225 45.41 34.22 16.44
C ASP A 225 44.81 32.92 15.89
N ARG A 226 44.16 33.05 14.74
CA ARG A 226 43.40 31.95 14.12
C ARG A 226 44.30 30.77 13.76
N ALA A 227 45.55 31.03 13.35
CA ALA A 227 46.48 29.99 12.94
C ALA A 227 46.93 29.12 14.11
N ALA A 228 47.10 29.71 15.31
CA ALA A 228 47.42 28.97 16.53
C ALA A 228 46.19 28.29 17.15
N PHE A 229 45.03 28.95 17.14
CA PHE A 229 43.83 28.45 17.81
C PHE A 229 43.12 27.32 17.05
N ALA A 230 43.01 27.42 15.73
CA ALA A 230 42.33 26.42 14.90
C ALA A 230 42.79 24.97 15.12
N PRO A 231 44.11 24.64 15.15
CA PRO A 231 44.55 23.26 15.39
C PRO A 231 44.21 22.77 16.81
N ARG A 232 44.19 23.65 17.82
CA ARG A 232 43.80 23.29 19.19
C ARG A 232 42.32 22.98 19.30
N LEU A 233 41.48 23.78 18.67
CA LEU A 233 40.05 23.53 18.59
C LEU A 233 39.75 22.24 17.79
N ALA A 234 40.50 21.99 16.70
CA ALA A 234 40.38 20.75 15.93
C ALA A 234 40.71 19.52 16.78
N GLU A 235 41.79 19.56 17.58
CA GLU A 235 42.17 18.47 18.49
C GLU A 235 41.09 18.22 19.56
N LEU A 236 40.62 19.29 20.22
CA LEU A 236 39.56 19.21 21.23
C LEU A 236 38.23 18.68 20.64
N SER A 237 37.81 19.21 19.50
CA SER A 237 36.56 18.81 18.84
C SER A 237 36.59 17.38 18.33
N ALA A 238 37.73 16.94 17.76
CA ALA A 238 37.92 15.56 17.35
C ALA A 238 37.82 14.60 18.53
N PHE A 239 38.43 14.96 19.67
CA PHE A 239 38.30 14.16 20.89
C PHE A 239 36.86 14.16 21.41
N ALA A 240 36.20 15.32 21.49
CA ALA A 240 34.81 15.44 21.92
C ALA A 240 33.84 14.58 21.09
N ALA A 241 34.10 14.43 19.79
CA ALA A 241 33.31 13.56 18.91
C ALA A 241 33.49 12.06 19.18
N THR A 242 34.47 11.66 19.99
CA THR A 242 34.71 10.25 20.37
C THR A 242 34.13 9.86 21.72
N ILE A 243 33.56 10.80 22.46
CA ILE A 243 33.04 10.57 23.81
C ILE A 243 31.58 11.02 23.91
N ASP A 244 30.83 10.42 24.83
CA ASP A 244 29.53 10.93 25.21
C ASP A 244 29.73 12.06 26.24
N LEU A 245 29.56 13.31 25.80
CA LEU A 245 29.73 14.48 26.69
C LEU A 245 28.81 14.44 27.92
N ARG A 246 27.73 13.64 27.91
CA ARG A 246 26.85 13.43 29.08
C ARG A 246 27.50 12.63 30.19
N ASP A 247 28.54 11.87 29.86
CA ASP A 247 29.27 11.02 30.81
C ASP A 247 30.47 11.76 31.43
N LEU A 248 30.77 12.98 30.98
CA LEU A 248 31.70 13.90 31.67
C LEU A 248 30.98 14.53 32.87
N ASP A 249 31.52 14.35 34.09
CA ASP A 249 30.89 14.80 35.34
C ASP A 249 29.37 14.54 35.39
N PRO A 250 28.92 13.28 35.39
CA PRO A 250 27.51 12.94 35.28
C PRO A 250 26.70 13.36 36.52
N GLN A 251 27.37 13.55 37.66
CA GLN A 251 26.77 13.98 38.91
C GLN A 251 26.78 15.50 39.10
N GLN A 252 27.32 16.25 38.14
CA GLN A 252 27.40 17.72 38.14
C GLN A 252 28.11 18.27 39.38
N ARG A 253 29.20 17.62 39.80
CA ARG A 253 29.99 18.00 40.98
C ARG A 253 31.04 19.05 40.66
N ASP A 254 31.44 19.19 39.40
CA ASP A 254 32.45 20.15 38.92
C ASP A 254 31.85 21.17 37.94
N PRO A 255 31.52 22.40 38.42
CA PRO A 255 31.05 23.48 37.55
C PRO A 255 32.02 23.86 36.42
N ALA A 256 33.33 23.55 36.56
CA ALA A 256 34.31 23.80 35.52
C ALA A 256 34.05 22.91 34.30
N THR A 257 33.67 21.63 34.48
CA THR A 257 33.31 20.74 33.37
C THR A 257 32.20 21.29 32.49
N LEU A 258 31.12 21.79 33.08
CA LEU A 258 30.03 22.41 32.31
C LEU A 258 30.49 23.67 31.56
N THR A 259 31.37 24.46 32.17
CA THR A 259 31.95 25.65 31.53
C THR A 259 32.81 25.24 30.33
N ARG A 260 33.64 24.19 30.45
CA ARG A 260 34.45 23.65 29.36
C ARG A 260 33.60 23.17 28.18
N ILE A 261 32.49 22.47 28.46
CA ILE A 261 31.53 22.02 27.45
C ILE A 261 30.86 23.22 26.77
N ASN A 262 30.45 24.24 27.53
CA ASN A 262 29.89 25.47 26.97
C ASN A 262 30.88 26.23 26.07
N ASP A 263 32.13 26.35 26.49
CA ASP A 263 33.19 26.99 25.71
C ASP A 263 33.42 26.27 24.39
N LEU A 264 33.49 24.93 24.42
CA LEU A 264 33.57 24.12 23.19
C LEU A 264 32.41 24.44 22.25
N GLY A 265 31.17 24.45 22.75
CA GLY A 265 29.99 24.75 21.94
C GLY A 265 30.04 26.15 21.31
N PHE A 266 30.48 27.14 22.09
CA PHE A 266 30.68 28.51 21.60
C PHE A 266 31.79 28.59 20.54
N TRP A 267 32.95 27.99 20.78
CA TRP A 267 34.08 28.01 19.85
C TRP A 267 33.79 27.27 18.55
N LEU A 268 33.04 26.15 18.60
CA LEU A 268 32.55 25.46 17.41
C LEU A 268 31.61 26.35 16.59
N GLY A 269 30.74 27.13 17.23
CA GLY A 269 29.88 28.09 16.53
C GLY A 269 30.67 29.19 15.79
N GLU A 270 31.86 29.53 16.28
CA GLU A 270 32.78 30.49 15.63
C GLU A 270 33.78 29.83 14.66
N ALA A 271 33.90 28.50 14.64
CA ALA A 271 34.95 27.77 13.92
C ALA A 271 34.95 28.02 12.40
N SER A 272 33.76 28.17 11.82
CA SER A 272 33.59 28.56 10.42
C SER A 272 34.30 29.86 10.02
N GLN A 273 34.47 30.80 10.96
CA GLN A 273 35.19 32.06 10.73
C GLN A 273 36.71 31.88 10.76
N LEU A 274 37.19 30.70 11.16
CA LEU A 274 38.60 30.33 11.26
C LEU A 274 39.10 29.52 10.05
N SER A 275 38.19 29.00 9.21
CA SER A 275 38.51 28.08 8.11
C SER A 275 39.01 28.78 6.85
N SER A 276 40.09 28.26 6.25
CA SER A 276 40.62 28.63 4.94
C SER A 276 40.23 27.59 3.88
N ALA A 277 38.93 27.36 3.70
CA ALA A 277 38.45 26.33 2.77
C ALA A 277 38.73 26.70 1.30
N PRO A 278 39.06 25.71 0.43
CA PRO A 278 39.50 25.95 -0.94
C PRO A 278 38.40 26.44 -1.90
N SER A 279 37.13 26.45 -1.47
CA SER A 279 36.01 27.00 -2.24
C SER A 279 34.88 27.49 -1.32
N ALA A 280 34.01 28.35 -1.86
CA ALA A 280 32.84 28.86 -1.12
C ALA A 280 31.88 27.75 -0.69
N GLN A 281 31.72 26.69 -1.50
CA GLN A 281 30.89 25.55 -1.16
C GLN A 281 31.52 24.68 -0.06
N ALA A 282 32.82 24.38 -0.15
CA ALA A 282 33.53 23.65 0.89
C ALA A 282 33.55 24.42 2.22
N SER A 283 33.62 25.75 2.17
CA SER A 283 33.49 26.62 3.34
C SER A 283 32.10 26.52 3.96
N ALA A 284 31.04 26.52 3.15
CA ALA A 284 29.66 26.40 3.62
C ALA A 284 29.36 25.02 4.24
N ASP A 285 29.86 23.94 3.65
CA ASP A 285 29.65 22.58 4.15
C ASP A 285 30.39 22.36 5.49
N ALA A 286 31.64 22.85 5.61
CA ALA A 286 32.38 22.84 6.87
C ALA A 286 31.69 23.68 7.95
N ALA A 287 31.24 24.88 7.58
CA ALA A 287 30.52 25.78 8.46
C ALA A 287 29.20 25.19 8.98
N ALA A 288 28.51 24.39 8.16
CA ALA A 288 27.29 23.69 8.57
C ALA A 288 27.58 22.52 9.52
N ALA A 289 28.69 21.80 9.33
CA ALA A 289 29.12 20.72 10.21
C ALA A 289 29.51 21.25 11.60
N ASP A 290 30.31 22.32 11.65
CA ASP A 290 30.70 22.99 12.90
C ASP A 290 29.48 23.52 13.65
N ALA A 291 28.53 24.14 12.92
CA ALA A 291 27.28 24.62 13.50
C ALA A 291 26.40 23.49 14.06
N ALA A 292 26.36 22.33 13.40
CA ALA A 292 25.65 21.15 13.91
C ALA A 292 26.30 20.59 15.19
N ALA A 293 27.63 20.55 15.25
CA ALA A 293 28.36 20.15 16.44
C ALA A 293 28.12 21.14 17.60
N ALA A 294 28.19 22.45 17.33
CA ALA A 294 27.90 23.49 18.30
C ALA A 294 26.48 23.37 18.89
N ASP A 295 25.47 23.17 18.04
CA ASP A 295 24.06 22.97 18.45
C ASP A 295 23.91 21.76 19.39
N ALA A 296 24.56 20.63 19.06
CA ALA A 296 24.53 19.42 19.90
C ALA A 296 25.18 19.65 21.28
N VAL A 297 26.37 20.28 21.30
CA VAL A 297 27.09 20.58 22.54
C VAL A 297 26.32 21.56 23.42
N LEU A 298 25.81 22.64 22.86
CA LEU A 298 25.06 23.66 23.60
C LEU A 298 23.69 23.16 24.07
N SER A 299 23.11 22.20 23.35
CA SER A 299 21.91 21.50 23.82
C SER A 299 22.17 20.69 25.08
N GLU A 300 23.34 20.06 25.20
CA GLU A 300 23.74 19.37 26.43
C GLU A 300 23.97 20.35 27.59
N VAL A 301 24.58 21.51 27.31
CA VAL A 301 24.75 22.57 28.32
C VAL A 301 23.40 23.01 28.88
N LEU A 302 22.45 23.33 28.01
CA LEU A 302 21.12 23.78 28.40
C LEU A 302 20.27 22.68 29.03
N ARG A 303 20.59 21.40 28.79
CA ARG A 303 19.98 20.27 29.48
C ARG A 303 20.44 20.19 30.95
N ARG A 304 21.71 20.45 31.22
CA ARG A 304 22.30 20.46 32.58
C ARG A 304 21.94 21.73 33.34
N ASP A 305 22.06 22.87 32.69
CA ASP A 305 21.73 24.19 33.24
C ASP A 305 20.82 24.98 32.29
N PRO A 306 19.49 24.82 32.40
CA PRO A 306 18.53 25.58 31.61
C PRO A 306 18.55 27.08 31.89
N ALA A 307 19.21 27.53 32.97
CA ALA A 307 19.33 28.94 33.34
C ALA A 307 20.56 29.62 32.71
N ARG A 308 21.45 28.86 32.04
CA ARG A 308 22.65 29.37 31.37
C ARG A 308 22.32 30.27 30.17
N GLU A 309 22.02 31.53 30.45
CA GLU A 309 21.54 32.51 29.47
C GLU A 309 22.40 32.60 28.18
N PRO A 310 23.75 32.68 28.23
CA PRO A 310 24.56 32.79 27.01
C PRO A 310 24.45 31.58 26.08
N ALA A 311 24.14 30.40 26.62
CA ALA A 311 24.03 29.18 25.81
C ALA A 311 22.84 29.24 24.84
N TYR A 312 21.74 29.93 25.18
CA TYR A 312 20.63 30.16 24.24
C TYR A 312 21.06 31.02 23.06
N LEU A 313 21.79 32.11 23.30
CA LEU A 313 22.28 32.96 22.21
C LEU A 313 23.23 32.19 21.29
N ASN A 314 24.21 31.50 21.86
CA ASN A 314 25.19 30.73 21.09
C ASN A 314 24.52 29.62 20.28
N ARG A 315 23.49 28.96 20.85
CA ARG A 315 22.77 27.90 20.15
C ARG A 315 21.86 28.45 19.06
N ALA A 316 21.22 29.60 19.29
CA ALA A 316 20.45 30.29 18.28
C ALA A 316 21.32 30.63 17.06
N ASP A 317 22.54 31.10 17.29
CA ASP A 317 23.50 31.44 16.24
C ASP A 317 23.95 30.21 15.45
N ALA A 318 24.30 29.13 16.14
CA ALA A 318 24.64 27.86 15.52
C ALA A 318 23.48 27.32 14.66
N ARG A 319 22.25 27.33 15.18
CA ARG A 319 21.06 26.86 14.46
C ARG A 319 20.73 27.75 13.25
N MET A 320 20.89 29.06 13.37
CA MET A 320 20.68 30.00 12.25
C MET A 320 21.71 29.79 11.14
N GLN A 321 22.97 29.53 11.51
CA GLN A 321 24.02 29.19 10.57
C GLN A 321 23.77 27.84 9.89
N ARG A 322 23.38 26.83 10.67
CA ARG A 322 23.00 25.51 10.16
C ARG A 322 21.85 25.61 9.16
N SER A 323 20.81 26.40 9.48
CA SER A 323 19.69 26.66 8.57
C SER A 323 20.18 27.21 7.21
N ARG A 324 21.09 28.19 7.19
CA ARG A 324 21.61 28.75 5.92
C ARG A 324 22.35 27.73 5.05
N GLY A 325 22.96 26.71 5.66
CA GLY A 325 23.67 25.65 4.95
C GLY A 325 22.80 24.50 4.42
N MET A 326 21.53 24.41 4.83
CA MET A 326 20.67 23.27 4.47
C MET A 326 20.08 23.41 3.05
N ARG A 327 20.16 22.34 2.25
CA ARG A 327 19.52 22.27 0.91
C ARG A 327 18.06 21.84 0.95
N ASP A 328 17.67 21.08 1.96
CA ASP A 328 16.28 20.68 2.19
C ASP A 328 15.50 21.84 2.81
N ALA A 329 14.36 22.21 2.20
CA ALA A 329 13.54 23.33 2.66
C ALA A 329 12.94 23.10 4.06
N ALA A 330 12.48 21.89 4.36
CA ALA A 330 11.89 21.57 5.64
C ALA A 330 12.94 21.62 6.76
N LEU A 331 14.15 21.11 6.53
CA LEU A 331 15.26 21.22 7.49
C LEU A 331 15.73 22.67 7.67
N ARG A 332 15.80 23.46 6.59
CA ARG A 332 16.07 24.90 6.68
C ARG A 332 15.09 25.59 7.62
N ASP A 333 13.80 25.39 7.40
CA ASP A 333 12.73 26.05 8.15
C ASP A 333 12.70 25.59 9.60
N TYR A 334 12.93 24.29 9.85
CA TYR A 334 13.06 23.72 11.20
C TYR A 334 14.16 24.41 12.01
N TYR A 335 15.40 24.43 11.52
CA TYR A 335 16.52 25.02 12.25
C TYR A 335 16.36 26.54 12.40
N ALA A 336 15.78 27.23 11.42
CA ALA A 336 15.46 28.65 11.54
C ALA A 336 14.42 28.91 12.62
N SER A 337 13.37 28.08 12.72
CA SER A 337 12.34 28.18 13.75
C SER A 337 12.93 27.98 15.16
N GLU A 338 13.72 26.92 15.33
CA GLU A 338 14.42 26.62 16.59
C GLU A 338 15.39 27.73 17.00
N ALA A 339 16.11 28.32 16.04
CA ALA A 339 17.00 29.46 16.30
C ALA A 339 16.23 30.69 16.80
N ARG A 340 15.10 31.03 16.16
CA ARG A 340 14.23 32.12 16.59
C ARG A 340 13.71 31.89 18.00
N GLU A 341 13.34 30.66 18.34
CA GLU A 341 12.90 30.32 19.69
C GLU A 341 14.01 30.51 20.73
N ASP A 342 15.24 30.12 20.43
CA ASP A 342 16.37 30.34 21.33
C ASP A 342 16.69 31.84 21.50
N TYR A 343 16.59 32.65 20.44
CA TYR A 343 16.69 34.11 20.56
C TYR A 343 15.62 34.70 21.49
N ARG A 344 14.36 34.23 21.38
CA ARG A 344 13.28 34.63 22.28
C ARG A 344 13.57 34.25 23.72
N ARG A 345 14.06 33.04 23.98
CA ARG A 345 14.45 32.57 25.32
C ARG A 345 15.60 33.39 25.91
N TYR A 346 16.60 33.74 25.10
CA TYR A 346 17.69 34.61 25.52
C TYR A 346 17.16 36.01 25.93
N CYS A 347 16.44 36.69 25.04
CA CYS A 347 16.05 38.07 25.32
C CYS A 347 14.93 38.18 26.35
N SER A 348 14.01 37.21 26.44
CA SER A 348 13.00 37.19 27.51
C SER A 348 13.63 37.07 28.90
N ARG A 349 14.69 36.28 29.06
CA ARG A 349 15.42 36.15 30.33
C ARG A 349 16.10 37.45 30.75
N ARG A 350 16.79 38.11 29.81
CA ARG A 350 17.41 39.43 30.02
C ARG A 350 16.38 40.45 30.48
N LEU A 351 15.28 40.58 29.72
CA LEU A 351 14.22 41.52 30.03
C LEU A 351 13.55 41.22 31.38
N ALA A 352 13.30 39.95 31.70
CA ALA A 352 12.75 39.53 32.99
C ALA A 352 13.68 39.84 34.16
N ALA A 353 15.00 39.84 33.95
CA ALA A 353 16.00 40.23 34.93
C ALA A 353 16.24 41.76 35.01
N GLY A 354 15.48 42.57 34.26
CA GLY A 354 15.69 44.02 34.17
C GLY A 354 16.97 44.43 33.43
N GLN A 355 17.55 43.53 32.65
CA GLN A 355 18.79 43.75 31.91
C GLN A 355 18.50 44.14 30.46
N THR A 356 19.33 45.02 29.91
CA THR A 356 19.25 45.41 28.49
C THR A 356 19.91 44.35 27.59
N VAL A 357 19.39 44.20 26.37
CA VAL A 357 20.04 43.41 25.33
C VAL A 357 21.07 44.30 24.62
N PRO A 358 22.36 43.90 24.56
CA PRO A 358 23.40 44.69 23.88
C PRO A 358 23.03 44.99 22.43
N SER A 359 23.38 46.18 21.93
CA SER A 359 22.92 46.68 20.62
C SER A 359 23.22 45.72 19.46
N ASN A 360 24.44 45.20 19.40
CA ASN A 360 24.86 44.22 18.39
C ASN A 360 24.05 42.91 18.45
N ILE A 361 23.58 42.50 19.63
CA ILE A 361 22.72 41.32 19.81
C ILE A 361 21.27 41.67 19.47
N ALA A 362 20.79 42.85 19.86
CA ALA A 362 19.45 43.31 19.55
C ALA A 362 19.21 43.42 18.03
N GLU A 363 20.19 43.91 17.26
CA GLU A 363 20.14 43.95 15.79
C GLU A 363 20.02 42.55 15.16
N ARG A 364 20.68 41.55 15.76
CA ARG A 364 20.62 40.16 15.29
C ARG A 364 19.25 39.55 15.57
N ILE A 365 18.72 39.77 16.78
CA ILE A 365 17.41 39.26 17.21
C ILE A 365 16.29 39.91 16.38
N THR A 366 16.30 41.23 16.21
CA THR A 366 15.29 41.95 15.40
C THR A 366 15.24 41.42 13.98
N ARG A 367 16.39 41.21 13.34
CA ARG A 367 16.49 40.60 12.00
C ARG A 367 16.00 39.14 11.97
N ALA A 368 16.36 38.33 12.96
CA ALA A 368 15.98 36.92 13.00
C ALA A 368 14.48 36.70 13.25
N LEU A 369 13.89 37.53 14.10
CA LEU A 369 12.49 37.47 14.49
C LEU A 369 11.56 38.29 13.58
N ASP A 370 12.12 39.08 12.67
CA ASP A 370 11.40 40.03 11.81
C ASP A 370 10.53 41.00 12.63
N VAL A 371 11.16 41.68 13.60
CA VAL A 371 10.51 42.62 14.51
C VAL A 371 11.26 43.96 14.55
N LYS A 372 10.54 45.05 14.87
CA LYS A 372 11.11 46.41 14.90
C LYS A 372 12.00 46.66 16.11
N ALA A 373 11.71 46.03 17.25
CA ALA A 373 12.42 46.22 18.50
C ALA A 373 12.43 44.92 19.33
N VAL A 374 13.42 44.81 20.21
CA VAL A 374 13.49 43.72 21.20
C VAL A 374 12.72 44.14 22.45
N ASP A 375 11.45 43.73 22.52
CA ASP A 375 10.55 43.97 23.65
C ASP A 375 9.98 42.65 24.22
N ALA A 376 9.16 42.76 25.27
CA ALA A 376 8.56 41.60 25.93
C ALA A 376 7.64 40.77 25.00
N ALA A 377 7.02 41.40 24.00
CA ALA A 377 6.15 40.69 23.05
C ALA A 377 6.96 39.94 22.00
N ALA A 378 7.97 40.59 21.41
CA ALA A 378 8.91 39.99 20.46
C ALA A 378 9.67 38.81 21.08
N CYS A 379 10.08 38.95 22.35
CA CYS A 379 10.86 37.96 23.08
C CYS A 379 10.04 36.82 23.68
N ARG A 380 8.71 36.81 23.56
CA ARG A 380 7.87 35.77 24.18
C ARG A 380 8.16 34.39 23.58
N PRO A 381 8.67 33.41 24.36
CA PRO A 381 8.91 32.06 23.85
C PRO A 381 7.62 31.44 23.30
N ARG A 382 7.68 30.86 22.10
CA ARG A 382 6.51 30.38 21.36
C ARG A 382 6.17 28.92 21.63
N HIS A 383 7.16 28.09 21.95
CA HIS A 383 6.97 26.64 22.11
C HIS A 383 6.50 26.21 23.52
N VAL A 384 6.37 27.15 24.47
CA VAL A 384 5.97 26.85 25.85
C VAL A 384 4.54 26.29 25.93
N LEU A 385 3.65 26.72 25.03
CA LEU A 385 2.29 26.19 24.93
C LEU A 385 2.30 24.71 24.50
N HIS A 386 3.09 24.34 23.49
CA HIS A 386 3.21 22.95 23.05
C HIS A 386 3.81 22.04 24.11
N ALA A 387 4.78 22.54 24.89
CA ALA A 387 5.37 21.79 26.00
C ALA A 387 4.33 21.51 27.11
N ALA A 388 3.50 22.50 27.46
CA ALA A 388 2.42 22.34 28.42
C ALA A 388 1.38 21.31 27.94
N ILE A 389 1.00 21.36 26.66
CA ILE A 389 0.09 20.38 26.04
C ILE A 389 0.68 18.98 26.09
N ALA A 390 1.96 18.83 25.73
CA ALA A 390 2.67 17.56 25.75
C ALA A 390 2.81 16.95 27.15
N ALA A 391 2.84 17.80 28.18
CA ALA A 391 2.82 17.38 29.58
C ALA A 391 1.40 17.13 30.13
N GLY A 392 0.35 17.45 29.37
CA GLY A 392 -1.03 17.42 29.86
C GLY A 392 -1.35 18.48 30.92
N ASP A 393 -0.50 19.50 31.08
CA ASP A 393 -0.68 20.55 32.08
C ASP A 393 -1.66 21.62 31.58
N ARG A 394 -2.95 21.32 31.77
CA ARG A 394 -4.05 22.23 31.41
C ARG A 394 -3.93 23.60 32.08
N ALA A 395 -3.47 23.66 33.34
CA ALA A 395 -3.37 24.92 34.07
C ALA A 395 -2.31 25.83 33.45
N GLU A 396 -1.19 25.26 33.01
CA GLU A 396 -0.18 26.01 32.26
C GLU A 396 -0.68 26.42 30.88
N VAL A 397 -1.41 25.56 30.16
CA VAL A 397 -2.04 25.92 28.88
C VAL A 397 -2.93 27.17 29.06
N GLN A 398 -3.84 27.15 30.02
CA GLN A 398 -4.73 28.28 30.30
C GLN A 398 -3.96 29.56 30.64
N ARG A 399 -2.91 29.42 31.47
CA ARG A 399 -2.05 30.55 31.86
C ARG A 399 -1.33 31.18 30.67
N GLN A 400 -0.82 30.37 29.74
CA GLN A 400 -0.14 30.86 28.55
C GLN A 400 -1.11 31.53 27.58
N LEU A 401 -2.30 30.95 27.37
CA LEU A 401 -3.36 31.59 26.57
C LEU A 401 -3.80 32.94 27.18
N GLN A 402 -3.97 33.02 28.51
CA GLN A 402 -4.27 34.27 29.22
C GLN A 402 -3.17 35.33 29.08
N ARG A 403 -1.90 34.90 28.94
CA ARG A 403 -0.75 35.79 28.68
C ARG A 403 -0.65 36.23 27.21
N GLY A 404 -1.63 35.89 26.38
CA GLY A 404 -1.70 36.27 24.97
C GLY A 404 -0.81 35.42 24.07
N GLN A 405 -0.55 34.16 24.42
CA GLN A 405 0.04 33.21 23.49
C GLN A 405 -0.95 32.89 22.37
N ASP A 406 -0.52 32.92 21.12
CA ASP A 406 -1.36 32.57 19.98
C ASP A 406 -1.63 31.05 19.96
N PRO A 407 -2.90 30.60 20.03
CA PRO A 407 -3.25 29.18 20.03
C PRO A 407 -3.09 28.50 18.67
N ALA A 408 -2.79 29.25 17.60
CA ALA A 408 -2.51 28.73 16.26
C ALA A 408 -1.01 28.67 15.92
N GLU A 409 -0.15 29.21 16.79
CA GLU A 409 1.29 29.27 16.54
C GLU A 409 1.90 27.87 16.46
N PRO A 410 2.55 27.46 15.36
CA PRO A 410 3.10 26.13 15.24
C PRO A 410 4.41 25.96 16.02
N ASP A 411 4.72 24.72 16.41
CA ASP A 411 6.05 24.38 16.92
C ASP A 411 7.06 24.26 15.78
N SER A 412 8.31 23.93 16.13
CA SER A 412 9.37 23.68 15.15
C SER A 412 9.08 22.57 14.13
N HIS A 413 8.12 21.69 14.39
CA HIS A 413 7.70 20.63 13.48
C HIS A 413 6.50 21.05 12.61
N GLY A 414 6.10 22.32 12.66
CA GLY A 414 4.93 22.81 11.95
C GLY A 414 3.60 22.33 12.54
N ARG A 415 3.59 21.83 13.79
CA ARG A 415 2.37 21.33 14.43
C ARG A 415 1.69 22.44 15.21
N VAL A 416 0.42 22.69 14.90
CA VAL A 416 -0.41 23.60 15.69
C VAL A 416 -0.73 22.98 17.06
N PRO A 417 -0.88 23.79 18.13
CA PRO A 417 -1.19 23.32 19.48
C PRO A 417 -2.38 22.36 19.53
N LEU A 418 -3.44 22.69 18.79
CA LEU A 418 -4.67 21.88 18.74
C LEU A 418 -4.43 20.46 18.20
N LEU A 419 -3.58 20.28 17.19
CA LEU A 419 -3.24 18.96 16.64
C LEU A 419 -2.57 18.08 17.70
N LEU A 420 -1.69 18.66 18.53
CA LEU A 420 -1.05 17.92 19.63
C LEU A 420 -2.07 17.48 20.67
N ALA A 421 -2.96 18.38 21.10
CA ALA A 421 -3.99 18.07 22.09
C ALA A 421 -4.97 16.99 21.59
N VAL A 422 -5.35 17.05 20.32
CA VAL A 422 -6.20 16.04 19.66
C VAL A 422 -5.51 14.68 19.64
N ARG A 423 -4.25 14.61 19.19
CA ARG A 423 -3.50 13.34 19.08
C ARG A 423 -3.20 12.69 20.42
N GLN A 424 -3.07 13.49 21.49
CA GLN A 424 -2.83 13.01 22.85
C GLN A 424 -4.13 12.73 23.61
N ASN A 425 -5.29 12.92 22.97
CA ASN A 425 -6.60 12.68 23.55
C ASN A 425 -6.87 13.51 24.82
N HIS A 426 -6.57 14.82 24.79
CA HIS A 426 -6.79 15.76 25.89
C HIS A 426 -8.04 16.65 25.63
N PRO A 427 -9.28 16.17 25.84
CA PRO A 427 -10.50 16.88 25.46
C PRO A 427 -10.67 18.24 26.13
N ASP A 428 -10.21 18.42 27.36
CA ASP A 428 -10.31 19.71 28.05
C ASP A 428 -9.33 20.75 27.49
N ILE A 429 -8.14 20.33 27.08
CA ILE A 429 -7.15 21.21 26.43
C ILE A 429 -7.62 21.57 25.02
N VAL A 430 -8.23 20.63 24.29
CA VAL A 430 -8.89 20.90 23.00
C VAL A 430 -9.95 22.00 23.18
N ARG A 431 -10.81 21.88 24.20
CA ARG A 431 -11.84 22.88 24.51
C ARG A 431 -11.24 24.25 24.77
N ASP A 432 -10.22 24.33 25.60
CA ASP A 432 -9.56 25.59 25.96
C ASP A 432 -8.89 26.26 24.73
N LEU A 433 -8.24 25.49 23.87
CA LEU A 433 -7.61 25.99 22.64
C LEU A 433 -8.65 26.48 21.61
N LEU A 434 -9.74 25.74 21.41
CA LEU A 434 -10.84 26.15 20.54
C LEU A 434 -11.52 27.42 21.05
N ALA A 435 -11.74 27.53 22.36
CA ALA A 435 -12.28 28.74 22.99
C ALA A 435 -11.35 29.96 22.85
N ALA A 436 -10.04 29.74 22.76
CA ALA A 436 -9.06 30.78 22.48
C ALA A 436 -8.97 31.17 20.99
N GLY A 437 -9.73 30.51 20.10
CA GLY A 437 -9.78 30.83 18.67
C GLY A 437 -8.93 29.92 17.78
N ALA A 438 -8.41 28.79 18.28
CA ALA A 438 -7.78 27.79 17.43
C ALA A 438 -8.77 27.24 16.40
N LYS A 439 -8.34 27.15 15.14
CA LYS A 439 -9.16 26.54 14.07
C LYS A 439 -8.97 25.02 14.06
N PRO A 440 -10.01 24.22 13.76
CA PRO A 440 -9.93 22.76 13.75
C PRO A 440 -9.26 22.19 12.49
N VAL A 441 -8.22 22.85 12.01
CA VAL A 441 -7.42 22.49 10.83
C VAL A 441 -5.92 22.56 11.15
N SER A 442 -5.12 21.83 10.36
CA SER A 442 -3.66 21.96 10.36
C SER A 442 -3.20 23.28 9.71
N LEU A 443 -1.90 23.55 9.73
CA LEU A 443 -1.31 24.68 8.97
C LEU A 443 -1.63 24.61 7.47
N GLN A 444 -1.74 23.41 6.92
CA GLN A 444 -2.05 23.17 5.51
C GLN A 444 -3.56 23.24 5.23
N GLY A 445 -4.38 23.58 6.22
CA GLY A 445 -5.84 23.64 6.09
C GLY A 445 -6.52 22.27 6.10
N THR A 446 -5.80 21.19 6.41
CA THR A 446 -6.42 19.86 6.49
C THR A 446 -7.20 19.69 7.79
N SER A 447 -8.41 19.11 7.71
CA SER A 447 -9.25 18.85 8.89
C SER A 447 -8.52 18.00 9.95
N LEU A 448 -8.66 18.38 11.22
CA LEU A 448 -8.13 17.61 12.35
C LEU A 448 -9.08 16.49 12.81
N LEU A 449 -10.32 16.45 12.30
CA LEU A 449 -11.33 15.47 12.66
C LEU A 449 -10.86 14.00 12.50
N PRO A 450 -10.12 13.62 11.43
CA PRO A 450 -9.62 12.24 11.30
C PRO A 450 -8.70 11.82 12.45
N SER A 451 -7.95 12.76 13.04
CA SER A 451 -7.02 12.50 14.16
C SER A 451 -7.73 12.41 15.52
N ALA A 452 -8.95 12.93 15.63
CA ALA A 452 -9.76 12.81 16.85
C ALA A 452 -10.44 11.44 16.98
N LEU A 453 -10.78 10.81 15.85
CA LEU A 453 -11.46 9.53 15.82
C LEU A 453 -10.52 8.37 16.18
N PRO A 454 -11.03 7.33 16.86
CA PRO A 454 -10.20 6.22 17.30
C PRO A 454 -9.55 5.48 16.11
N PRO A 455 -8.36 4.89 16.30
CA PRO A 455 -7.71 4.08 15.29
C PRO A 455 -8.51 2.81 14.97
N ALA A 456 -8.21 2.18 13.84
CA ALA A 456 -8.85 0.93 13.44
C ALA A 456 -8.34 -0.24 14.29
N GLY A 457 -9.13 -0.72 15.25
CA GLY A 457 -8.77 -1.90 16.06
C GLY A 457 -9.78 -2.21 17.17
N PRO A 458 -9.68 -3.37 17.82
CA PRO A 458 -10.56 -3.78 18.93
C PRO A 458 -10.24 -3.07 20.26
N ALA A 459 -9.24 -2.19 20.29
CA ALA A 459 -8.84 -1.46 21.48
C ALA A 459 -9.69 -0.19 21.65
N GLY A 460 -10.57 -0.24 22.66
CA GLY A 460 -11.00 0.93 23.45
C GLY A 460 -11.63 2.08 22.67
N LEU A 461 -12.91 1.95 22.34
CA LEU A 461 -13.80 3.08 22.11
C LEU A 461 -13.86 3.90 23.43
N SER A 462 -12.96 4.86 23.63
CA SER A 462 -13.12 5.81 24.73
C SER A 462 -14.05 6.93 24.27
N ASP A 463 -15.00 7.31 25.13
CA ASP A 463 -15.91 8.43 24.87
C ASP A 463 -15.15 9.74 24.62
N ALA A 464 -13.91 9.84 25.12
CA ALA A 464 -13.02 10.98 24.94
C ALA A 464 -12.69 11.26 23.46
N HIS A 465 -12.45 10.23 22.63
CA HIS A 465 -12.18 10.43 21.20
C HIS A 465 -13.37 11.06 20.47
N TYR A 466 -14.58 10.56 20.75
CA TYR A 466 -15.80 11.11 20.17
C TYR A 466 -16.15 12.48 20.76
N ASP A 467 -15.78 12.76 22.02
CA ASP A 467 -15.92 14.09 22.60
C ASP A 467 -15.04 15.11 21.87
N ILE A 468 -13.76 14.81 21.63
CA ILE A 468 -12.88 15.67 20.83
C ILE A 468 -13.46 15.87 19.43
N ALA A 469 -13.93 14.80 18.78
CA ALA A 469 -14.54 14.91 17.45
C ALA A 469 -15.77 15.84 17.45
N ARG A 470 -16.65 15.74 18.46
CA ARG A 470 -17.79 16.65 18.65
C ARG A 470 -17.35 18.10 18.87
N GLN A 471 -16.33 18.33 19.68
CA GLN A 471 -15.78 19.67 19.92
C GLN A 471 -15.21 20.28 18.63
N LEU A 472 -14.48 19.51 17.82
CA LEU A 472 -13.96 19.97 16.54
C LEU A 472 -15.09 20.30 15.55
N LEU A 473 -16.11 19.44 15.45
CA LEU A 473 -17.30 19.68 14.62
C LEU A 473 -18.05 20.95 15.06
N ALA A 474 -18.25 21.14 16.37
CA ALA A 474 -18.86 22.34 16.93
C ALA A 474 -18.05 23.62 16.64
N ALA A 475 -16.72 23.50 16.50
CA ALA A 475 -15.83 24.58 16.10
C ALA A 475 -15.71 24.75 14.57
N GLY A 476 -16.55 24.08 13.78
CA GLY A 476 -16.62 24.23 12.32
C GLY A 476 -15.70 23.30 11.53
N ALA A 477 -15.25 22.17 12.10
CA ALA A 477 -14.56 21.14 11.31
C ALA A 477 -15.51 20.57 10.25
N GLU A 478 -15.04 20.46 9.00
CA GLU A 478 -15.82 19.88 7.92
C GLU A 478 -15.85 18.34 8.03
N ILE A 479 -17.04 17.77 8.23
CA ILE A 479 -17.22 16.31 8.32
C ILE A 479 -16.90 15.59 7.01
N ASP A 480 -17.21 16.22 5.88
CA ASP A 480 -16.98 15.69 4.53
C ASP A 480 -15.70 16.23 3.88
N SER A 481 -14.75 16.71 4.68
CA SER A 481 -13.42 17.09 4.21
C SER A 481 -12.80 15.94 3.38
N ARG A 482 -12.15 16.33 2.28
CA ARG A 482 -11.66 15.38 1.27
C ARG A 482 -10.14 15.25 1.32
N ASP A 483 -9.66 14.02 1.13
CA ASP A 483 -8.24 13.78 0.89
C ASP A 483 -7.83 14.17 -0.55
N ASN A 484 -6.55 13.93 -0.88
CA ASN A 484 -6.00 14.23 -2.21
C ASN A 484 -6.67 13.42 -3.34
N ASP A 485 -7.29 12.29 -3.04
CA ASP A 485 -8.05 11.46 -4.00
C ASP A 485 -9.53 11.87 -4.10
N GLY A 486 -9.95 12.81 -3.25
CA GLY A 486 -11.33 13.26 -3.15
C GLY A 486 -12.21 12.38 -2.26
N ASN A 487 -11.65 11.44 -1.49
CA ASN A 487 -12.43 10.60 -0.57
C ASN A 487 -12.81 11.40 0.68
N THR A 488 -14.07 11.34 1.09
CA THR A 488 -14.51 11.86 2.39
C THR A 488 -13.99 10.99 3.53
N LEU A 489 -13.98 11.53 4.76
CA LEU A 489 -13.63 10.77 5.96
C LEU A 489 -14.48 9.49 6.11
N PHE A 490 -15.78 9.57 5.82
CA PHE A 490 -16.66 8.40 5.84
C PHE A 490 -16.19 7.32 4.86
N MET A 491 -15.89 7.69 3.61
CA MET A 491 -15.37 6.74 2.60
C MET A 491 -14.08 6.06 3.05
N GLN A 492 -13.15 6.83 3.61
CA GLN A 492 -11.88 6.29 4.12
C GLN A 492 -12.12 5.27 5.25
N ARG A 493 -13.01 5.59 6.20
CA ARG A 493 -13.31 4.69 7.32
C ARG A 493 -14.03 3.42 6.87
N VAL A 494 -14.96 3.50 5.91
CA VAL A 494 -15.59 2.31 5.33
C VAL A 494 -14.56 1.43 4.60
N ARG A 495 -13.67 2.04 3.80
CA ARG A 495 -12.69 1.29 2.99
C ARG A 495 -11.62 0.60 3.81
N TYR A 496 -11.09 1.26 4.83
CA TYR A 496 -9.91 0.77 5.57
C TYR A 496 -10.24 0.28 6.98
N SER A 497 -11.44 0.55 7.49
CA SER A 497 -11.76 0.35 8.91
C SER A 497 -13.23 0.02 9.15
N ALA A 498 -13.93 -0.55 8.18
CA ALA A 498 -15.36 -0.87 8.26
C ALA A 498 -15.78 -1.70 9.49
N ARG A 499 -14.85 -2.46 10.07
CA ARG A 499 -15.05 -3.21 11.32
C ARG A 499 -15.25 -2.32 12.55
N ASN A 500 -14.79 -1.07 12.51
CA ASN A 500 -15.01 -0.10 13.58
C ASN A 500 -16.42 0.51 13.44
N ARG A 501 -17.41 -0.31 13.77
CA ARG A 501 -18.84 0.04 13.68
C ARG A 501 -19.17 1.34 14.43
N GLY A 502 -18.63 1.53 15.64
CA GLY A 502 -18.89 2.74 16.43
C GLY A 502 -18.43 4.03 15.73
N THR A 503 -17.30 4.01 15.03
CA THR A 503 -16.84 5.19 14.27
C THR A 503 -17.72 5.44 13.04
N ILE A 504 -18.17 4.39 12.37
CA ILE A 504 -19.10 4.51 11.24
C ILE A 504 -20.43 5.08 11.72
N GLU A 505 -21.01 4.53 12.79
CA GLU A 505 -22.25 5.03 13.39
C GLU A 505 -22.12 6.48 13.84
N PHE A 506 -21.04 6.85 14.53
CA PHE A 506 -20.76 8.24 14.90
C PHE A 506 -20.75 9.17 13.68
N LEU A 507 -20.02 8.84 12.60
CA LEU A 507 -19.98 9.68 11.41
C LEU A 507 -21.36 9.81 10.75
N VAL A 508 -22.15 8.74 10.73
CA VAL A 508 -23.53 8.76 10.22
C VAL A 508 -24.43 9.65 11.09
N GLU A 509 -24.30 9.59 12.41
CA GLU A 509 -25.05 10.42 13.37
C GLU A 509 -24.68 11.90 13.27
N GLN A 510 -23.42 12.21 13.01
CA GLN A 510 -22.93 13.57 12.79
C GLN A 510 -23.26 14.11 11.37
N GLY A 511 -23.95 13.33 10.53
CA GLY A 511 -24.46 13.79 9.24
C GLY A 511 -23.47 13.71 8.08
N ALA A 512 -22.51 12.78 8.10
CA ALA A 512 -21.61 12.55 6.97
C ALA A 512 -22.39 12.19 5.68
N ASP A 513 -21.95 12.72 4.53
CA ASP A 513 -22.54 12.41 3.23
C ASP A 513 -22.16 10.98 2.79
N LEU A 514 -23.13 10.07 2.93
CA LEU A 514 -22.99 8.66 2.57
C LEU A 514 -22.96 8.44 1.05
N GLY A 515 -23.47 9.40 0.27
CA GLY A 515 -23.54 9.38 -1.20
C GLY A 515 -22.35 10.07 -1.87
N ALA A 516 -21.41 10.63 -1.08
CA ALA A 516 -20.27 11.36 -1.57
C ALA A 516 -19.42 10.53 -2.55
N ARG A 517 -18.84 11.23 -3.54
CA ARG A 517 -18.03 10.62 -4.59
C ARG A 517 -16.64 11.22 -4.67
N ASN A 518 -15.65 10.35 -4.84
CA ASN A 518 -14.26 10.76 -5.06
C ASN A 518 -13.99 11.17 -6.52
N LYS A 519 -12.74 11.50 -6.84
CA LYS A 519 -12.35 11.94 -8.20
C LYS A 519 -12.56 10.89 -9.30
N ARG A 520 -12.71 9.60 -8.94
CA ARG A 520 -13.05 8.50 -9.87
C ARG A 520 -14.55 8.21 -9.95
N GLY A 521 -15.37 8.93 -9.18
CA GLY A 521 -16.81 8.70 -9.07
C GLY A 521 -17.19 7.57 -8.10
N GLU A 522 -16.22 6.97 -7.39
CA GLU A 522 -16.47 5.93 -6.39
C GLU A 522 -17.13 6.53 -5.15
N SER A 523 -18.04 5.78 -4.51
CA SER A 523 -18.64 6.12 -3.22
C SER A 523 -18.23 5.11 -2.13
N ALA A 524 -18.70 5.31 -0.90
CA ALA A 524 -18.50 4.35 0.18
C ALA A 524 -19.24 3.01 -0.07
N LEU A 525 -20.32 3.03 -0.87
CA LEU A 525 -21.15 1.84 -1.12
C LEU A 525 -20.35 0.71 -1.75
N GLN A 526 -19.48 1.02 -2.72
CA GLN A 526 -18.64 0.03 -3.38
C GLN A 526 -17.74 -0.71 -2.39
N ALA A 527 -17.16 0.01 -1.42
CA ALA A 527 -16.32 -0.62 -0.39
C ALA A 527 -17.16 -1.45 0.59
N ALA A 528 -18.35 -0.96 0.97
CA ALA A 528 -19.26 -1.67 1.87
C ALA A 528 -19.82 -2.98 1.28
N LEU A 529 -19.88 -3.12 -0.06
CA LEU A 529 -20.36 -4.34 -0.72
C LEU A 529 -19.31 -5.46 -0.81
N LEU A 530 -18.03 -5.20 -0.50
CA LEU A 530 -16.96 -6.19 -0.60
C LEU A 530 -16.96 -7.23 0.54
N SER A 531 -17.69 -6.98 1.63
CA SER A 531 -17.70 -7.85 2.81
C SER A 531 -19.13 -8.10 3.29
N ALA A 532 -19.39 -9.32 3.76
CA ALA A 532 -20.65 -9.67 4.40
C ALA A 532 -20.82 -8.96 5.76
N GLU A 533 -19.70 -8.63 6.45
CA GLU A 533 -19.73 -7.96 7.76
C GLU A 533 -20.27 -6.52 7.68
N THR A 534 -20.19 -5.89 6.52
CA THR A 534 -20.69 -4.53 6.24
C THR A 534 -22.11 -4.51 5.70
N ARG A 535 -22.81 -5.65 5.69
CA ARG A 535 -24.20 -5.73 5.19
C ARG A 535 -25.13 -4.73 5.89
N TRP A 536 -25.04 -4.63 7.21
CA TRP A 536 -25.83 -3.68 8.00
C TRP A 536 -25.63 -2.22 7.53
N LEU A 537 -24.41 -1.88 7.10
CA LEU A 537 -24.07 -0.55 6.62
C LEU A 537 -24.67 -0.31 5.24
N VAL A 538 -24.65 -1.31 4.36
CA VAL A 538 -25.29 -1.21 3.04
C VAL A 538 -26.80 -1.00 3.19
N ASP A 539 -27.46 -1.79 4.05
CA ASP A 539 -28.89 -1.64 4.33
C ASP A 539 -29.20 -0.23 4.90
N LEU A 540 -28.36 0.26 5.81
CA LEU A 540 -28.45 1.62 6.35
C LEU A 540 -28.27 2.68 5.25
N MET A 541 -27.27 2.55 4.37
CA MET A 541 -27.02 3.49 3.28
C MET A 541 -28.24 3.57 2.34
N PHE A 542 -28.83 2.44 1.98
CA PHE A 542 -30.06 2.42 1.17
C PHE A 542 -31.25 3.03 1.92
N ALA A 543 -31.41 2.76 3.22
CA ALA A 543 -32.44 3.40 4.04
C ALA A 543 -32.26 4.93 4.15
N ARG A 544 -31.03 5.43 3.98
CA ARG A 544 -30.70 6.87 3.93
C ARG A 544 -30.73 7.45 2.50
N GLY A 545 -31.22 6.70 1.51
CA GLY A 545 -31.40 7.19 0.15
C GLY A 545 -30.16 7.17 -0.74
N VAL A 546 -29.08 6.47 -0.35
CA VAL A 546 -27.94 6.24 -1.24
C VAL A 546 -28.40 5.39 -2.42
N SER A 547 -28.15 5.85 -3.64
CA SER A 547 -28.57 5.12 -4.85
C SER A 547 -27.73 3.85 -5.07
N PRO A 548 -28.35 2.68 -5.34
CA PRO A 548 -27.63 1.47 -5.74
C PRO A 548 -26.92 1.64 -7.08
N ASP A 549 -27.37 2.59 -7.90
CA ASP A 549 -26.87 2.84 -9.26
C ASP A 549 -25.71 3.85 -9.33
N THR A 550 -24.94 3.97 -8.25
CA THR A 550 -23.82 4.92 -8.17
C THR A 550 -22.69 4.50 -9.11
N ALA A 551 -22.78 4.91 -10.38
CA ALA A 551 -21.83 4.53 -11.41
C ALA A 551 -20.50 5.30 -11.30
N TYR A 552 -19.41 4.64 -11.64
CA TYR A 552 -18.05 5.19 -11.60
C TYR A 552 -17.25 4.71 -12.80
N ILE A 553 -16.13 5.38 -13.09
CA ILE A 553 -15.26 5.02 -14.21
C ILE A 553 -14.23 4.02 -13.69
N GLN A 554 -14.27 2.78 -14.18
CA GLN A 554 -13.27 1.77 -13.82
C GLN A 554 -11.97 1.94 -14.61
N LEU A 555 -12.10 2.19 -15.92
CA LEU A 555 -10.99 2.29 -16.87
C LEU A 555 -11.45 3.00 -18.15
N TYR A 556 -10.50 3.27 -19.05
CA TYR A 556 -10.74 3.87 -20.37
C TYR A 556 -10.30 2.93 -21.49
N TYR A 557 -11.11 2.82 -22.54
CA TYR A 557 -10.72 2.22 -23.81
C TYR A 557 -10.60 3.32 -24.87
N GLY A 558 -9.38 3.73 -25.18
CA GLY A 558 -9.13 4.94 -25.96
C GLY A 558 -9.74 6.16 -25.26
N ALA A 559 -10.59 6.92 -25.96
CA ALA A 559 -11.30 8.07 -25.41
C ALA A 559 -12.63 7.73 -24.70
N ARG A 560 -13.02 6.45 -24.63
CA ARG A 560 -14.31 6.02 -24.10
C ARG A 560 -14.18 5.47 -22.67
N PRO A 561 -14.85 6.06 -21.67
CA PRO A 561 -14.88 5.49 -20.31
C PRO A 561 -15.75 4.22 -20.25
N VAL A 562 -15.30 3.27 -19.43
CA VAL A 562 -16.12 2.13 -18.99
C VAL A 562 -16.81 2.52 -17.68
N TRP A 563 -18.11 2.80 -17.78
CA TRP A 563 -18.95 3.05 -16.62
C TRP A 563 -19.38 1.73 -16.02
N LEU A 564 -19.15 1.57 -14.71
CA LEU A 564 -19.68 0.46 -13.94
C LEU A 564 -20.58 0.96 -12.81
N THR A 565 -21.75 0.36 -12.69
CA THR A 565 -22.53 0.38 -11.44
C THR A 565 -21.98 -0.68 -10.48
N PRO A 566 -22.28 -0.59 -9.17
CA PRO A 566 -21.98 -1.66 -8.22
C PRO A 566 -22.50 -3.02 -8.70
N LEU A 567 -23.70 -3.08 -9.30
CA LEU A 567 -24.27 -4.31 -9.84
C LEU A 567 -23.38 -4.91 -10.92
N GLN A 568 -22.95 -4.11 -11.90
CA GLN A 568 -22.09 -4.56 -12.98
C GLN A 568 -20.71 -4.99 -12.48
N ALA A 569 -20.15 -4.29 -11.49
CA ALA A 569 -18.87 -4.66 -10.89
C ALA A 569 -18.92 -6.05 -10.26
N HIS A 570 -19.97 -6.34 -9.47
CA HIS A 570 -20.13 -7.65 -8.83
C HIS A 570 -20.51 -8.77 -9.81
N LEU A 571 -21.26 -8.48 -10.89
CA LEU A 571 -21.53 -9.45 -11.96
C LEU A 571 -20.26 -9.91 -12.69
N ARG A 572 -19.17 -9.13 -12.65
CA ARG A 572 -17.90 -9.48 -13.30
C ARG A 572 -17.00 -10.34 -12.42
N GLU A 573 -17.37 -10.58 -11.16
CA GLU A 573 -16.62 -11.48 -10.30
C GLU A 573 -16.61 -12.90 -10.87
N TYR A 574 -15.42 -13.46 -11.07
CA TYR A 574 -15.28 -14.78 -11.65
C TYR A 574 -15.89 -15.85 -10.73
N PRO A 575 -16.92 -16.60 -11.17
CA PRO A 575 -17.60 -17.58 -10.31
C PRO A 575 -16.82 -18.88 -10.12
N GLY A 576 -15.70 -19.07 -10.84
CA GLY A 576 -15.03 -20.35 -10.98
C GLY A 576 -15.65 -21.20 -12.11
N PRO A 577 -14.97 -22.26 -12.56
CA PRO A 577 -15.54 -23.18 -13.54
C PRO A 577 -16.72 -23.96 -12.94
N LEU A 578 -17.76 -24.19 -13.73
CA LEU A 578 -18.85 -25.08 -13.36
C LEU A 578 -18.42 -26.55 -13.58
N ALA A 579 -18.56 -27.38 -12.55
CA ALA A 579 -18.15 -28.78 -12.53
C ALA A 579 -19.19 -29.64 -11.79
N PRO A 580 -19.15 -30.98 -11.93
CA PRO A 580 -20.07 -31.87 -11.24
C PRO A 580 -20.17 -31.62 -9.73
N GLY A 581 -21.39 -31.62 -9.20
CA GLY A 581 -21.67 -31.36 -7.78
C GLY A 581 -21.46 -29.91 -7.32
N LYS A 582 -21.09 -28.98 -8.21
CA LYS A 582 -21.01 -27.55 -7.92
C LYS A 582 -22.27 -26.84 -8.41
N THR A 583 -22.84 -25.99 -7.56
CA THR A 583 -23.96 -25.12 -7.94
C THR A 583 -23.46 -23.82 -8.58
N PRO A 584 -24.20 -23.26 -9.54
CA PRO A 584 -24.02 -21.89 -10.01
C PRO A 584 -23.85 -20.91 -8.84
N ARG A 585 -22.78 -20.09 -8.86
CA ARG A 585 -22.48 -19.13 -7.80
C ARG A 585 -22.82 -17.73 -8.28
N VAL A 586 -23.83 -17.11 -7.70
CA VAL A 586 -24.12 -15.67 -7.85
C VAL A 586 -23.59 -14.93 -6.61
N PRO A 587 -22.77 -13.87 -6.76
CA PRO A 587 -22.29 -13.12 -5.62
C PRO A 587 -23.46 -12.53 -4.79
N PRO A 588 -23.43 -12.61 -3.45
CA PRO A 588 -24.52 -12.10 -2.61
C PRO A 588 -24.84 -10.61 -2.84
N ALA A 589 -23.82 -9.81 -3.18
CA ALA A 589 -23.96 -8.39 -3.51
C ALA A 589 -24.87 -8.16 -4.74
N VAL A 590 -24.85 -9.05 -5.74
CA VAL A 590 -25.74 -8.95 -6.91
C VAL A 590 -27.19 -9.06 -6.48
N THR A 591 -27.53 -10.07 -5.69
CA THR A 591 -28.90 -10.28 -5.20
C THR A 591 -29.36 -9.09 -4.36
N LEU A 592 -28.52 -8.66 -3.43
CA LEU A 592 -28.76 -7.47 -2.60
C LEU A 592 -29.06 -6.22 -3.43
N LEU A 593 -28.23 -5.91 -4.43
CA LEU A 593 -28.42 -4.72 -5.25
C LEU A 593 -29.72 -4.79 -6.06
N LEU A 594 -30.05 -5.96 -6.61
CA LEU A 594 -31.32 -6.16 -7.31
C LEU A 594 -32.50 -6.00 -6.34
N ASP A 595 -32.44 -6.55 -5.14
CA ASP A 595 -33.51 -6.42 -4.13
C ASP A 595 -33.76 -4.95 -3.74
N HIS A 596 -32.73 -4.11 -3.80
CA HIS A 596 -32.82 -2.66 -3.57
C HIS A 596 -33.02 -1.83 -4.86
N GLY A 597 -33.40 -2.47 -5.96
CA GLY A 597 -33.87 -1.78 -7.17
C GLY A 597 -32.77 -1.27 -8.10
N ALA A 598 -31.57 -1.86 -8.08
CA ALA A 598 -30.52 -1.51 -9.03
C ALA A 598 -30.98 -1.62 -10.49
N ASP A 599 -30.76 -0.56 -11.26
CA ASP A 599 -31.10 -0.47 -12.68
C ASP A 599 -30.04 -1.22 -13.51
N VAL A 600 -30.45 -2.38 -14.02
CA VAL A 600 -29.62 -3.28 -14.84
C VAL A 600 -29.16 -2.60 -16.13
N SER A 601 -29.90 -1.61 -16.61
CA SER A 601 -29.64 -0.95 -17.89
C SER A 601 -28.58 0.15 -17.78
N LEU A 602 -28.15 0.57 -16.58
CA LEU A 602 -27.13 1.60 -16.40
C LEU A 602 -25.71 1.06 -16.47
N GLY A 603 -24.83 1.84 -17.11
CA GLY A 603 -23.40 1.56 -17.28
C GLY A 603 -23.06 1.00 -18.65
N GLY A 604 -21.82 0.57 -18.85
CA GLY A 604 -21.29 0.17 -20.16
C GLY A 604 -20.31 1.19 -20.76
N LEU A 605 -20.01 1.04 -22.06
CA LEU A 605 -19.01 1.84 -22.74
C LEU A 605 -19.64 3.15 -23.27
N GLY A 606 -19.30 4.28 -22.66
CA GLY A 606 -19.94 5.58 -22.90
C GLY A 606 -19.14 6.56 -23.76
N ALA A 607 -19.74 7.71 -24.04
CA ALA A 607 -19.04 8.89 -24.56
C ALA A 607 -18.30 9.64 -23.43
N ALA A 608 -17.46 10.62 -23.79
CA ALA A 608 -16.62 11.35 -22.84
C ALA A 608 -17.37 12.42 -22.01
N ASP A 609 -18.66 12.64 -22.28
CA ASP A 609 -19.51 13.70 -21.71
C ASP A 609 -19.97 13.46 -20.27
N LYS A 610 -19.31 12.54 -19.55
CA LYS A 610 -19.55 12.20 -18.14
C LYS A 610 -20.95 11.68 -17.81
N GLN A 611 -21.80 11.40 -18.81
CA GLN A 611 -23.11 10.79 -18.59
C GLN A 611 -23.01 9.26 -18.61
N VAL A 612 -23.73 8.62 -17.71
CA VAL A 612 -23.79 7.15 -17.61
C VAL A 612 -24.76 6.64 -18.69
N PRO A 613 -24.31 5.84 -19.67
CA PRO A 613 -25.19 5.34 -20.73
C PRO A 613 -26.17 4.28 -20.22
N ARG A 614 -27.28 4.09 -20.95
CA ARG A 614 -28.30 3.06 -20.72
C ARG A 614 -28.10 1.80 -21.59
N ASN A 615 -26.85 1.38 -21.80
CA ASN A 615 -26.50 0.14 -22.53
C ASN A 615 -25.92 -0.94 -21.61
N GLY A 616 -26.18 -0.83 -20.30
CA GLY A 616 -25.63 -1.70 -19.28
C GLY A 616 -26.16 -3.12 -19.31
N LEU A 617 -27.36 -3.35 -19.87
CA LEU A 617 -27.98 -4.67 -19.97
C LEU A 617 -27.11 -5.65 -20.76
N GLN A 618 -26.51 -5.19 -21.87
CA GLN A 618 -25.60 -6.00 -22.69
C GLN A 618 -24.41 -6.52 -21.85
N ALA A 619 -23.75 -5.61 -21.12
CA ALA A 619 -22.61 -5.95 -20.27
C ALA A 619 -23.02 -6.82 -19.06
N ALA A 620 -24.20 -6.58 -18.49
CA ALA A 620 -24.75 -7.36 -17.39
C ALA A 620 -25.03 -8.80 -17.82
N LEU A 621 -25.69 -9.01 -18.97
CA LEU A 621 -25.96 -10.33 -19.54
C LEU A 621 -24.69 -11.08 -19.92
N GLU A 622 -23.70 -10.39 -20.53
CA GLU A 622 -22.42 -11.02 -20.87
C GLU A 622 -21.68 -11.48 -19.61
N SER A 623 -21.72 -10.69 -18.54
CA SER A 623 -21.07 -11.05 -17.27
C SER A 623 -21.84 -12.18 -16.57
N ALA A 624 -23.18 -12.07 -16.51
CA ALA A 624 -24.07 -13.08 -15.94
C ALA A 624 -23.97 -14.44 -16.65
N ALA A 625 -23.67 -14.46 -17.96
CA ALA A 625 -23.41 -15.68 -18.72
C ALA A 625 -22.28 -16.55 -18.12
N MET A 626 -21.33 -15.97 -17.40
CA MET A 626 -20.27 -16.73 -16.73
C MET A 626 -20.77 -17.53 -15.53
N HIS A 627 -21.88 -17.12 -14.91
CA HIS A 627 -22.40 -17.72 -13.67
C HIS A 627 -23.23 -18.98 -13.91
N ALA A 628 -23.55 -19.32 -15.17
CA ALA A 628 -24.39 -20.46 -15.53
C ALA A 628 -25.72 -20.48 -14.75
N SER A 629 -26.34 -19.31 -14.54
CA SER A 629 -27.56 -19.17 -13.75
C SER A 629 -28.71 -18.64 -14.62
N PRO A 630 -29.60 -19.51 -15.13
CA PRO A 630 -30.80 -19.11 -15.87
C PRO A 630 -31.68 -18.15 -15.08
N ALA A 631 -31.81 -18.39 -13.76
CA ALA A 631 -32.59 -17.55 -12.87
C ALA A 631 -32.02 -16.12 -12.78
N LEU A 632 -30.69 -15.96 -12.75
CA LEU A 632 -30.06 -14.64 -12.77
C LEU A 632 -30.35 -13.92 -14.10
N ILE A 633 -30.25 -14.61 -15.24
CA ILE A 633 -30.57 -14.03 -16.55
C ILE A 633 -32.02 -13.53 -16.59
N ALA A 634 -32.96 -14.34 -16.11
CA ALA A 634 -34.37 -13.96 -16.04
C ALA A 634 -34.59 -12.72 -15.15
N GLN A 635 -33.99 -12.69 -13.96
CA GLN A 635 -34.08 -11.54 -13.05
C GLN A 635 -33.50 -10.26 -13.65
N LEU A 636 -32.36 -10.35 -14.33
CA LEU A 636 -31.74 -9.19 -14.99
C LEU A 636 -32.65 -8.65 -16.10
N ARG A 637 -33.26 -9.53 -16.89
CA ARG A 637 -34.19 -9.15 -17.95
C ARG A 637 -35.45 -8.48 -17.39
N GLU A 638 -36.09 -9.07 -16.38
CA GLU A 638 -37.33 -8.55 -15.79
C GLU A 638 -37.15 -7.16 -15.18
N ARG A 639 -35.97 -6.87 -14.65
CA ARG A 639 -35.64 -5.60 -13.99
C ARG A 639 -35.02 -4.56 -14.94
N ALA A 640 -34.72 -4.95 -16.18
CA ALA A 640 -34.11 -4.05 -17.14
C ALA A 640 -35.12 -3.03 -17.68
N GLN A 641 -34.72 -1.77 -17.69
CA GLN A 641 -35.41 -0.75 -18.49
C GLN A 641 -34.99 -0.86 -19.95
N ALA A 642 -35.76 -0.27 -20.87
CA ALA A 642 -35.48 -0.30 -22.30
C ALA A 642 -34.02 0.15 -22.57
N PRO A 643 -33.17 -0.72 -23.17
CA PRO A 643 -31.79 -0.38 -23.44
C PRO A 643 -31.70 0.66 -24.56
N PHE A 644 -30.65 1.47 -24.55
CA PHE A 644 -30.40 2.45 -25.62
C PHE A 644 -30.02 1.78 -26.96
N GLU A 645 -29.38 0.61 -26.91
CA GLU A 645 -28.93 -0.16 -28.08
C GLU A 645 -29.52 -1.57 -28.06
N ALA A 646 -29.67 -2.16 -29.24
CA ALA A 646 -30.08 -3.56 -29.37
C ALA A 646 -28.98 -4.51 -28.85
N LEU A 647 -29.39 -5.63 -28.25
CA LEU A 647 -28.47 -6.67 -27.79
C LEU A 647 -27.73 -7.34 -28.96
N ASP A 648 -26.50 -7.79 -28.71
CA ASP A 648 -25.72 -8.61 -29.64
C ASP A 648 -25.54 -10.05 -29.12
N SER A 649 -24.92 -10.93 -29.90
CA SER A 649 -24.79 -12.36 -29.55
C SER A 649 -23.66 -12.69 -28.56
N GLN A 650 -22.85 -11.74 -28.08
CA GLN A 650 -21.72 -12.03 -27.17
C GLN A 650 -22.10 -12.81 -25.89
N PRO A 651 -23.20 -12.50 -25.18
CA PRO A 651 -23.59 -13.26 -24.01
C PRO A 651 -23.76 -14.75 -24.34
N LEU A 652 -24.38 -15.06 -25.49
CA LEU A 652 -24.55 -16.44 -25.96
C LEU A 652 -23.21 -17.07 -26.36
N GLN A 653 -22.36 -16.36 -27.10
CA GLN A 653 -21.02 -16.83 -27.47
C GLN A 653 -20.16 -17.15 -26.22
N ARG A 654 -20.30 -16.37 -25.14
CA ARG A 654 -19.66 -16.63 -23.85
C ARG A 654 -20.11 -17.96 -23.24
N VAL A 655 -21.43 -18.22 -23.21
CA VAL A 655 -21.97 -19.51 -22.73
C VAL A 655 -21.42 -20.67 -23.55
N LEU A 656 -21.41 -20.56 -24.87
CA LEU A 656 -20.91 -21.63 -25.75
C LEU A 656 -19.42 -21.93 -25.52
N ARG A 657 -18.60 -20.92 -25.30
CA ARG A 657 -17.17 -21.11 -24.95
C ARG A 657 -17.00 -21.81 -23.61
N ASN A 658 -17.69 -21.36 -22.58
CA ASN A 658 -17.59 -21.97 -21.24
C ASN A 658 -18.13 -23.41 -21.22
N TRP A 659 -19.19 -23.67 -21.99
CA TRP A 659 -19.72 -25.02 -22.17
C TRP A 659 -18.70 -25.91 -22.89
N ASN A 660 -18.02 -25.42 -23.93
CA ASN A 660 -16.92 -26.17 -24.56
C ASN A 660 -15.79 -26.49 -23.57
N ASP A 661 -15.40 -25.54 -22.73
CA ASP A 661 -14.35 -25.76 -21.72
C ASP A 661 -14.77 -26.85 -20.71
N ALA A 662 -16.03 -26.84 -20.26
CA ALA A 662 -16.58 -27.91 -19.42
C ALA A 662 -16.54 -29.29 -20.12
N ARG A 663 -16.80 -29.35 -21.44
CA ARG A 663 -16.68 -30.60 -22.20
C ARG A 663 -15.25 -31.10 -22.31
N ARG A 664 -14.29 -30.19 -22.47
CA ARG A 664 -12.87 -30.56 -22.51
C ARG A 664 -12.39 -31.12 -21.18
N GLU A 665 -12.87 -30.56 -20.08
CA GLU A 665 -12.58 -31.09 -18.75
C GLU A 665 -13.23 -32.45 -18.55
N ALA A 666 -14.50 -32.61 -18.92
CA ALA A 666 -15.17 -33.91 -18.88
C ALA A 666 -14.43 -34.98 -19.68
N ALA A 667 -13.88 -34.64 -20.85
CA ALA A 667 -13.10 -35.58 -21.65
C ALA A 667 -11.81 -36.04 -20.94
N ARG A 668 -11.20 -35.20 -20.09
CA ARG A 668 -10.06 -35.59 -19.25
C ARG A 668 -10.49 -36.54 -18.12
N ASP A 669 -11.71 -36.36 -17.63
CA ASP A 669 -12.33 -37.20 -16.60
C ASP A 669 -13.06 -38.43 -17.17
N GLY A 670 -12.77 -38.82 -18.42
CA GLY A 670 -13.37 -39.99 -19.05
C GLY A 670 -14.87 -39.85 -19.38
N ASN A 671 -15.39 -38.63 -19.40
CA ASN A 671 -16.80 -38.28 -19.63
C ASN A 671 -17.75 -38.91 -18.60
N ALA A 672 -17.44 -38.74 -17.31
CA ALA A 672 -18.26 -39.24 -16.23
C ALA A 672 -19.73 -38.73 -16.32
N PRO A 673 -20.75 -39.56 -16.00
CA PRO A 673 -22.17 -39.20 -16.18
C PRO A 673 -22.61 -37.94 -15.42
N GLU A 674 -21.91 -37.58 -14.34
CA GLU A 674 -22.23 -36.42 -13.53
C GLU A 674 -22.07 -35.08 -14.29
N TRP A 675 -21.38 -35.09 -15.43
CA TRP A 675 -21.26 -33.95 -16.33
C TRP A 675 -22.56 -33.61 -17.08
N ASP A 676 -23.51 -34.53 -17.19
CA ASP A 676 -24.80 -34.29 -17.84
C ASP A 676 -25.57 -33.14 -17.16
N ALA A 677 -25.49 -33.05 -15.83
CA ALA A 677 -26.08 -31.95 -15.07
C ALA A 677 -25.43 -30.59 -15.41
N VAL A 678 -24.11 -30.57 -15.63
CA VAL A 678 -23.36 -29.37 -16.03
C VAL A 678 -23.78 -28.92 -17.43
N TYR A 679 -23.93 -29.85 -18.37
CA TYR A 679 -24.39 -29.54 -19.73
C TYR A 679 -25.84 -29.07 -19.76
N ALA A 680 -26.72 -29.69 -18.97
CA ALA A 680 -28.10 -29.24 -18.80
C ALA A 680 -28.15 -27.80 -18.26
N GLN A 681 -27.27 -27.45 -17.32
CA GLN A 681 -27.17 -26.10 -16.77
C GLN A 681 -26.73 -25.07 -17.82
N TRP A 682 -25.72 -25.40 -18.65
CA TRP A 682 -25.30 -24.53 -19.75
C TRP A 682 -26.36 -24.39 -20.83
N ARG A 683 -27.06 -25.49 -21.19
CA ARG A 683 -28.22 -25.47 -22.09
C ARG A 683 -29.30 -24.53 -21.58
N ALA A 684 -29.69 -24.67 -20.31
CA ALA A 684 -30.71 -23.81 -19.68
C ALA A 684 -30.27 -22.34 -19.66
N THR A 685 -28.99 -22.06 -19.42
CA THR A 685 -28.46 -20.69 -19.43
C THR A 685 -28.51 -20.08 -20.84
N ALA A 686 -28.17 -20.85 -21.87
CA ALA A 686 -28.26 -20.41 -23.26
C ALA A 686 -29.71 -20.10 -23.67
N LEU A 687 -30.67 -20.94 -23.26
CA LEU A 687 -32.10 -20.73 -23.51
C LEU A 687 -32.62 -19.48 -22.77
N ALA A 688 -32.22 -19.26 -21.52
CA ALA A 688 -32.60 -18.05 -20.78
C ALA A 688 -32.08 -16.76 -21.45
N LEU A 689 -30.87 -16.79 -22.04
CA LEU A 689 -30.36 -15.66 -22.82
C LEU A 689 -31.19 -15.41 -24.08
N ARG A 690 -31.63 -16.48 -24.77
CA ARG A 690 -32.53 -16.37 -25.93
C ARG A 690 -33.85 -15.72 -25.55
N GLU A 691 -34.45 -16.16 -24.44
CA GLU A 691 -35.66 -15.54 -23.89
C GLU A 691 -35.42 -14.07 -23.54
N ALA A 692 -34.25 -13.72 -23.00
CA ALA A 692 -33.85 -12.34 -22.74
C ALA A 692 -33.61 -11.47 -23.98
N GLY A 693 -33.80 -12.01 -25.19
CA GLY A 693 -33.70 -11.28 -26.45
C GLY A 693 -32.29 -11.23 -27.05
N VAL A 694 -31.34 -12.02 -26.52
CA VAL A 694 -29.99 -12.13 -27.09
C VAL A 694 -30.07 -12.84 -28.45
N PRO A 695 -29.63 -12.22 -29.56
CA PRO A 695 -29.74 -12.79 -30.90
C PRO A 695 -28.79 -13.99 -31.11
N LEU A 696 -29.14 -14.85 -32.08
CA LEU A 696 -28.28 -15.97 -32.51
C LEU A 696 -27.13 -15.53 -33.41
N GLN A 697 -27.30 -14.41 -34.13
CA GLN A 697 -26.34 -13.91 -35.12
C GLN A 697 -25.50 -12.76 -34.56
N ASP A 698 -24.24 -12.70 -34.96
CA ASP A 698 -23.34 -11.58 -34.64
C ASP A 698 -23.27 -10.58 -35.79
N THR A 699 -23.82 -9.39 -35.58
CA THR A 699 -23.88 -8.34 -36.61
C THR A 699 -22.64 -7.45 -36.66
N ARG A 700 -21.69 -7.60 -35.72
CA ARG A 700 -20.52 -6.73 -35.65
C ARG A 700 -19.49 -7.08 -36.71
N THR A 701 -19.03 -6.08 -37.43
CA THR A 701 -18.13 -6.22 -38.58
C THR A 701 -16.68 -5.86 -38.30
N SER A 702 -16.31 -5.54 -37.05
CA SER A 702 -14.92 -5.24 -36.71
C SER A 702 -14.04 -6.47 -36.90
N VAL A 703 -12.80 -6.27 -37.39
CA VAL A 703 -11.83 -7.36 -37.61
C VAL A 703 -11.64 -8.19 -36.34
N GLU A 704 -11.58 -7.54 -35.19
CA GLU A 704 -11.45 -8.20 -33.89
C GLU A 704 -12.69 -9.05 -33.55
N ALA A 705 -13.91 -8.52 -33.73
CA ALA A 705 -15.12 -9.28 -33.49
C ALA A 705 -15.20 -10.52 -34.41
N MET A 706 -14.80 -10.38 -35.68
CA MET A 706 -14.77 -11.50 -36.63
C MET A 706 -13.75 -12.58 -36.25
N ARG A 707 -12.60 -12.23 -35.68
CA ARG A 707 -11.56 -13.20 -35.28
C ARG A 707 -11.99 -14.14 -34.14
N TYR A 708 -12.80 -13.65 -33.19
CA TYR A 708 -13.22 -14.39 -31.99
C TYR A 708 -14.68 -14.86 -32.03
N ARG A 709 -15.36 -14.69 -33.16
CA ARG A 709 -16.78 -15.02 -33.32
C ARG A 709 -17.03 -16.51 -33.18
N LEU A 710 -18.03 -16.89 -32.39
CA LEU A 710 -18.51 -18.26 -32.28
C LEU A 710 -19.99 -18.40 -32.65
N PRO A 711 -20.32 -18.66 -33.93
CA PRO A 711 -21.69 -18.90 -34.34
C PRO A 711 -22.22 -20.20 -33.73
N PRO A 712 -23.48 -20.25 -33.25
CA PRO A 712 -24.05 -21.45 -32.66
C PRO A 712 -23.96 -22.68 -33.58
N LEU A 713 -24.21 -22.51 -34.88
CA LEU A 713 -24.19 -23.63 -35.83
C LEU A 713 -22.78 -24.15 -36.16
N ALA A 714 -21.73 -23.43 -35.79
CA ALA A 714 -20.36 -23.90 -35.89
C ALA A 714 -19.97 -24.85 -34.74
N VAL A 715 -20.84 -25.06 -33.73
CA VAL A 715 -20.52 -25.85 -32.54
C VAL A 715 -20.90 -27.33 -32.73
N PRO A 716 -19.91 -28.25 -32.79
CA PRO A 716 -20.17 -29.65 -33.17
C PRO A 716 -20.75 -30.50 -32.06
N TRP A 717 -20.69 -30.04 -30.81
CA TRP A 717 -21.17 -30.78 -29.65
C TRP A 717 -22.54 -30.32 -29.14
N LEU A 718 -23.18 -29.32 -29.78
CA LEU A 718 -24.54 -28.92 -29.44
C LEU A 718 -25.50 -30.11 -29.62
N PRO A 719 -26.46 -30.33 -28.71
CA PRO A 719 -27.49 -31.36 -28.90
C PRO A 719 -28.27 -31.12 -30.20
N ASP A 720 -28.58 -32.19 -30.94
CA ASP A 720 -29.23 -32.11 -32.26
C ASP A 720 -30.56 -31.37 -32.22
N GLU A 721 -31.34 -31.57 -31.15
CA GLU A 721 -32.60 -30.84 -30.91
C GLU A 721 -32.39 -29.32 -30.83
N LEU A 722 -31.39 -28.89 -30.06
CA LEU A 722 -31.09 -27.47 -29.88
C LEU A 722 -30.49 -26.88 -31.16
N TYR A 723 -29.69 -27.66 -31.88
CA TYR A 723 -29.13 -27.28 -33.17
C TYR A 723 -30.25 -27.05 -34.19
N ALA A 724 -31.20 -27.99 -34.30
CA ALA A 724 -32.37 -27.87 -35.17
C ALA A 724 -33.26 -26.69 -34.75
N GLN A 725 -33.50 -26.52 -33.46
CA GLN A 725 -34.27 -25.40 -32.92
C GLN A 725 -33.66 -24.06 -33.34
N TRP A 726 -32.38 -23.84 -33.09
CA TRP A 726 -31.73 -22.57 -33.43
C TRP A 726 -31.62 -22.34 -34.94
N LEU A 727 -31.45 -23.40 -35.73
CA LEU A 727 -31.49 -23.31 -37.18
C LEU A 727 -32.85 -22.82 -37.69
N ASN A 728 -33.94 -23.28 -37.07
CA ASN A 728 -35.33 -22.86 -37.36
C ASN A 728 -35.62 -21.44 -36.86
N GLU A 729 -35.04 -21.04 -35.72
CA GLU A 729 -35.12 -19.67 -35.18
C GLU A 729 -34.27 -18.65 -35.97
N GLY A 730 -33.61 -19.09 -37.06
CA GLY A 730 -32.92 -18.19 -37.97
C GLY A 730 -31.40 -18.10 -37.77
N ALA A 731 -30.78 -18.98 -36.96
CA ALA A 731 -29.32 -19.09 -36.96
C ALA A 731 -28.79 -19.34 -38.38
N ASP A 732 -27.71 -18.68 -38.75
CA ASP A 732 -27.24 -18.60 -40.12
C ASP A 732 -26.35 -19.81 -40.47
N PRO A 733 -26.79 -20.70 -41.39
CA PRO A 733 -26.07 -21.95 -41.68
C PRO A 733 -24.73 -21.74 -42.41
N ALA A 734 -24.47 -20.55 -42.93
CA ALA A 734 -23.21 -20.18 -43.57
C ALA A 734 -22.31 -19.31 -42.68
N GLU A 735 -22.72 -18.98 -41.45
CA GLU A 735 -21.90 -18.17 -40.55
C GLU A 735 -20.72 -18.98 -40.02
N ARG A 736 -19.51 -18.47 -40.27
CA ARG A 736 -18.23 -19.14 -39.98
C ARG A 736 -17.72 -18.75 -38.60
N ALA A 737 -17.07 -19.69 -37.91
CA ALA A 737 -16.35 -19.35 -36.70
C ALA A 737 -15.09 -18.54 -37.02
N GLY A 738 -14.68 -17.72 -36.05
CA GLY A 738 -13.45 -16.96 -36.16
C GLY A 738 -12.21 -17.87 -36.12
N VAL A 739 -11.14 -17.41 -36.76
CA VAL A 739 -9.87 -18.15 -36.85
C VAL A 739 -9.22 -18.43 -35.48
N GLU A 740 -9.50 -17.61 -34.46
CA GLU A 740 -8.93 -17.77 -33.11
C GLU A 740 -9.73 -18.73 -32.22
N VAL A 741 -10.82 -19.33 -32.74
CA VAL A 741 -11.67 -20.26 -31.97
C VAL A 741 -11.15 -21.71 -32.04
N SER A 742 -9.83 -21.87 -31.95
CA SER A 742 -9.09 -23.12 -32.17
C SER A 742 -9.38 -24.23 -31.15
N ASN A 743 -9.94 -23.90 -29.99
CA ASN A 743 -10.15 -24.84 -28.88
C ASN A 743 -11.48 -25.63 -28.94
N LEU A 744 -12.26 -25.51 -30.02
CA LEU A 744 -13.55 -26.21 -30.17
C LEU A 744 -13.44 -27.64 -30.73
N GLY A 745 -12.24 -28.10 -31.07
CA GLY A 745 -12.06 -29.37 -31.80
C GLY A 745 -12.57 -29.31 -33.24
N LEU A 746 -12.64 -28.10 -33.82
CA LEU A 746 -13.01 -27.90 -35.21
C LEU A 746 -11.82 -28.19 -36.13
N PRO A 747 -11.97 -29.10 -37.13
CA PRO A 747 -10.93 -29.35 -38.12
C PRO A 747 -10.54 -28.08 -38.89
N TRP A 748 -11.53 -27.25 -39.22
CA TRP A 748 -11.35 -26.04 -40.02
C TRP A 748 -12.22 -24.88 -39.48
N PRO A 749 -11.78 -24.15 -38.45
CA PRO A 749 -12.60 -23.14 -37.77
C PRO A 749 -13.20 -22.06 -38.69
N ALA A 750 -12.45 -21.62 -39.70
CA ALA A 750 -12.90 -20.60 -40.65
C ALA A 750 -13.73 -21.14 -41.83
N ALA A 751 -13.82 -22.46 -41.99
CA ALA A 751 -14.62 -23.07 -43.05
C ALA A 751 -16.11 -23.11 -42.69
N LEU A 752 -16.96 -23.42 -43.67
CA LEU A 752 -18.39 -23.62 -43.45
C LEU A 752 -18.66 -24.62 -42.29
N PRO A 753 -19.69 -24.35 -41.46
CA PRO A 753 -20.15 -25.33 -40.47
C PRO A 753 -20.41 -26.72 -41.06
N LEU A 754 -21.00 -26.78 -42.26
CA LEU A 754 -21.28 -28.02 -42.99
C LEU A 754 -20.04 -28.92 -43.13
N LEU A 755 -18.90 -28.34 -43.54
CA LEU A 755 -17.68 -29.11 -43.78
C LEU A 755 -17.09 -29.65 -42.47
N ASN A 756 -17.16 -28.85 -41.39
CA ASN A 756 -16.73 -29.30 -40.08
C ASN A 756 -17.62 -30.45 -39.57
N MET A 757 -18.95 -30.36 -39.73
CA MET A 757 -19.86 -31.44 -39.32
C MET A 757 -19.65 -32.72 -40.12
N MET A 758 -19.43 -32.61 -41.43
CA MET A 758 -19.08 -33.75 -42.29
C MET A 758 -17.78 -34.42 -41.84
N GLN A 759 -16.73 -33.64 -41.59
CA GLN A 759 -15.44 -34.16 -41.16
C GLN A 759 -15.48 -34.84 -39.80
N LEU A 760 -16.36 -34.37 -38.90
CA LEU A 760 -16.57 -34.93 -37.57
C LEU A 760 -17.59 -36.08 -37.54
N GLY A 761 -18.16 -36.49 -38.69
CA GLY A 761 -19.14 -37.58 -38.77
C GLY A 761 -20.51 -37.27 -38.14
N GLN A 762 -20.91 -35.99 -38.12
CA GLN A 762 -22.15 -35.52 -37.50
C GLN A 762 -23.33 -35.57 -38.49
N ASP A 763 -23.69 -36.76 -38.96
CA ASP A 763 -24.61 -36.97 -40.09
C ASP A 763 -25.98 -36.27 -39.91
N ALA A 764 -26.57 -36.31 -38.71
CA ALA A 764 -27.84 -35.63 -38.43
C ALA A 764 -27.75 -34.10 -38.64
N LYS A 765 -26.64 -33.47 -38.24
CA LYS A 765 -26.42 -32.04 -38.43
C LYS A 765 -26.09 -31.71 -39.88
N VAL A 766 -25.40 -32.60 -40.57
CA VAL A 766 -25.16 -32.48 -42.02
C VAL A 766 -26.50 -32.44 -42.76
N ASP A 767 -27.42 -33.36 -42.46
CA ASP A 767 -28.74 -33.38 -43.08
C ASP A 767 -29.56 -32.12 -42.77
N LEU A 768 -29.54 -31.66 -41.51
CA LEU A 768 -30.18 -30.39 -41.11
C LEU A 768 -29.63 -29.19 -41.89
N LEU A 769 -28.31 -29.10 -42.04
CA LEU A 769 -27.65 -28.02 -42.77
C LEU A 769 -27.93 -28.08 -44.28
N LEU A 770 -27.88 -29.28 -44.88
CA LEU A 770 -28.18 -29.47 -46.30
C LEU A 770 -29.64 -29.16 -46.65
N ALA A 771 -30.58 -29.41 -45.72
CA ALA A 771 -31.96 -28.99 -45.88
C ALA A 771 -32.10 -27.46 -45.99
N GLN A 772 -31.12 -26.70 -45.50
CA GLN A 772 -31.06 -25.24 -45.54
C GLN A 772 -30.03 -24.71 -46.56
N ALA A 773 -29.59 -25.52 -47.53
CA ALA A 773 -28.56 -25.15 -48.50
C ALA A 773 -28.87 -23.85 -49.26
N ALA A 774 -30.14 -23.60 -49.61
CA ALA A 774 -30.56 -22.35 -50.26
C ALA A 774 -30.26 -21.10 -49.41
N ARG A 775 -30.34 -21.20 -48.07
CA ARG A 775 -30.00 -20.09 -47.15
C ARG A 775 -28.49 -19.85 -47.10
N MET A 776 -27.66 -20.87 -47.32
CA MET A 776 -26.21 -20.72 -47.35
C MET A 776 -25.73 -19.88 -48.54
N VAL A 777 -26.45 -19.93 -49.66
CA VAL A 777 -26.06 -19.34 -50.94
C VAL A 777 -26.93 -18.14 -51.35
N ARG A 778 -27.65 -17.55 -50.38
CA ARG A 778 -28.72 -16.56 -50.62
C ARG A 778 -28.26 -15.23 -51.24
N ASP A 779 -26.98 -14.90 -51.15
CA ASP A 779 -26.39 -13.68 -51.73
C ASP A 779 -25.09 -14.01 -52.48
N PRO A 780 -24.63 -13.13 -53.41
CA PRO A 780 -23.54 -13.47 -54.32
C PRO A 780 -22.24 -13.84 -53.62
N VAL A 781 -21.88 -13.08 -52.57
CA VAL A 781 -20.66 -13.28 -51.80
C VAL A 781 -20.72 -14.60 -51.04
N ARG A 782 -21.85 -14.88 -50.39
CA ARG A 782 -22.03 -16.16 -49.70
C ARG A 782 -22.01 -17.35 -50.64
N CYS A 783 -22.72 -17.25 -51.76
CA CYS A 783 -22.73 -18.30 -52.77
C CYS A 783 -21.31 -18.65 -53.21
N GLY A 784 -20.53 -17.62 -53.60
CA GLY A 784 -19.14 -17.78 -53.99
C GLY A 784 -18.28 -18.42 -52.92
N ALA A 785 -18.36 -17.90 -51.69
CA ALA A 785 -17.53 -18.37 -50.60
C ALA A 785 -17.91 -19.81 -50.17
N THR A 786 -19.20 -20.17 -50.25
CA THR A 786 -19.69 -21.53 -49.98
C THR A 786 -19.20 -22.52 -51.03
N VAL A 787 -19.24 -22.14 -52.31
CA VAL A 787 -18.70 -22.95 -53.42
C VAL A 787 -17.19 -23.10 -53.27
N ALA A 788 -16.46 -22.03 -52.97
CA ALA A 788 -15.02 -22.07 -52.75
C ALA A 788 -14.64 -23.07 -51.65
N ASP A 789 -15.29 -23.02 -50.48
CA ASP A 789 -15.01 -23.94 -49.38
C ASP A 789 -15.31 -25.40 -49.76
N MET A 790 -16.46 -25.66 -50.40
CA MET A 790 -16.84 -27.02 -50.81
C MET A 790 -15.87 -27.61 -51.84
N MET A 791 -15.41 -26.80 -52.80
CA MET A 791 -14.44 -27.25 -53.81
C MET A 791 -13.02 -27.37 -53.25
N ALA A 792 -12.59 -26.46 -52.38
CA ALA A 792 -11.31 -26.60 -51.67
C ALA A 792 -11.28 -27.89 -50.86
N TRP A 793 -12.37 -28.21 -50.17
CA TRP A 793 -12.48 -29.44 -49.39
C TRP A 793 -12.43 -30.68 -50.28
N GLN A 794 -13.15 -30.69 -51.42
CA GLN A 794 -13.08 -31.79 -52.38
C GLN A 794 -11.65 -32.00 -52.92
N VAL A 795 -11.00 -30.92 -53.35
CA VAL A 795 -9.63 -30.97 -53.91
C VAL A 795 -8.62 -31.44 -52.86
N ALA A 796 -8.90 -31.21 -51.58
CA ALA A 796 -8.07 -31.69 -50.47
C ALA A 796 -8.24 -33.19 -50.16
N GLN A 797 -9.24 -33.88 -50.70
CA GLN A 797 -9.44 -35.32 -50.48
C GLN A 797 -8.64 -36.15 -51.50
N ASP A 798 -7.87 -37.13 -51.02
CA ASP A 798 -7.20 -38.12 -51.88
C ASP A 798 -8.17 -39.27 -52.22
N GLY A 799 -8.83 -39.18 -53.38
CA GLY A 799 -9.69 -40.26 -53.92
C GLY A 799 -11.16 -39.86 -54.15
N PRO A 800 -12.01 -40.80 -54.63
CA PRO A 800 -13.42 -40.52 -54.89
C PRO A 800 -14.19 -40.23 -53.60
N LEU A 801 -15.06 -39.22 -53.64
CA LEU A 801 -15.93 -38.85 -52.52
C LEU A 801 -16.84 -40.03 -52.13
N GLY A 802 -16.97 -40.27 -50.83
CA GLY A 802 -17.95 -41.22 -50.30
C GLY A 802 -19.40 -40.79 -50.61
N PRO A 803 -20.40 -41.69 -50.49
CA PRO A 803 -21.78 -41.38 -50.87
C PRO A 803 -22.39 -40.16 -50.15
N ALA A 804 -22.12 -39.99 -48.86
CA ALA A 804 -22.62 -38.83 -48.10
C ALA A 804 -21.98 -37.51 -48.55
N GLN A 805 -20.68 -37.56 -48.86
CA GLN A 805 -19.90 -36.41 -49.33
C GLN A 805 -20.33 -35.98 -50.74
N ALA A 806 -20.54 -36.93 -51.64
CA ALA A 806 -21.07 -36.68 -52.99
C ALA A 806 -22.48 -36.08 -52.94
N ARG A 807 -23.35 -36.55 -52.04
CA ARG A 807 -24.68 -35.95 -51.80
C ARG A 807 -24.59 -34.51 -51.32
N ALA A 808 -23.73 -34.25 -50.34
CA ALA A 808 -23.55 -32.91 -49.78
C ALA A 808 -23.04 -31.92 -50.84
N GLN A 809 -22.03 -32.33 -51.61
CA GLN A 809 -21.51 -31.56 -52.74
C GLN A 809 -22.61 -31.26 -53.76
N THR A 810 -23.33 -32.28 -54.22
CA THR A 810 -24.40 -32.13 -55.22
C THR A 810 -25.45 -31.14 -54.74
N ARG A 811 -25.95 -31.30 -53.52
CA ARG A 811 -26.94 -30.40 -52.90
C ARG A 811 -26.46 -28.96 -52.84
N VAL A 812 -25.21 -28.72 -52.44
CA VAL A 812 -24.64 -27.37 -52.35
C VAL A 812 -24.47 -26.74 -53.72
N LEU A 813 -23.93 -27.48 -54.71
CA LEU A 813 -23.75 -26.97 -56.07
C LEU A 813 -25.09 -26.70 -56.76
N ASP A 814 -26.10 -27.55 -56.57
CA ASP A 814 -27.44 -27.35 -57.13
C ASP A 814 -28.12 -26.13 -56.52
N ALA A 815 -28.02 -25.96 -55.20
CA ALA A 815 -28.51 -24.75 -54.54
C ALA A 815 -27.80 -23.49 -55.07
N ALA A 816 -26.48 -23.54 -55.26
CA ALA A 816 -25.69 -22.43 -55.75
C ALA A 816 -25.97 -22.09 -57.23
N ARG A 817 -26.24 -23.09 -58.08
CA ARG A 817 -26.70 -22.89 -59.46
C ARG A 817 -28.10 -22.31 -59.54
N ALA A 818 -28.96 -22.66 -58.59
CA ALA A 818 -30.30 -22.10 -58.47
C ALA A 818 -30.31 -20.69 -57.83
N ALA A 819 -29.18 -20.22 -57.29
CA ALA A 819 -29.08 -18.89 -56.71
C ALA A 819 -29.11 -17.80 -57.82
N PRO A 820 -29.65 -16.60 -57.55
CA PRO A 820 -29.79 -15.55 -58.56
C PRO A 820 -28.45 -15.07 -59.16
N SER A 821 -27.38 -15.15 -58.38
CA SER A 821 -26.01 -14.79 -58.79
C SER A 821 -25.01 -15.34 -57.78
N CYS A 822 -23.81 -15.69 -58.25
CA CYS A 822 -22.75 -16.26 -57.44
C CYS A 822 -21.42 -15.56 -57.77
N ASP A 823 -20.79 -14.91 -56.79
CA ASP A 823 -19.49 -14.26 -56.99
C ASP A 823 -18.35 -15.29 -56.88
N LEU A 824 -17.95 -15.86 -58.02
CA LEU A 824 -16.93 -16.90 -58.03
C LEU A 824 -15.50 -16.39 -57.73
N GLU A 825 -15.31 -15.09 -57.51
CA GLU A 825 -14.02 -14.52 -57.08
C GLU A 825 -13.79 -14.61 -55.57
N GLN A 826 -14.81 -15.07 -54.83
CA GLN A 826 -14.66 -15.33 -53.40
C GLN A 826 -13.66 -16.45 -53.14
N ARG A 827 -12.82 -16.24 -52.13
CA ARG A 827 -11.76 -17.17 -51.75
C ARG A 827 -12.24 -18.21 -50.76
N ALA A 828 -11.62 -19.39 -50.80
CA ALA A 828 -11.83 -20.40 -49.78
C ALA A 828 -11.30 -19.91 -48.43
N ALA A 829 -11.98 -20.26 -47.36
CA ALA A 829 -11.53 -20.10 -45.98
C ALA A 829 -10.89 -21.39 -45.43
N LEU A 830 -10.90 -22.47 -46.22
CA LEU A 830 -10.22 -23.72 -45.89
C LEU A 830 -8.70 -23.52 -45.85
N ARG A 831 -8.08 -24.00 -44.77
CA ARG A 831 -6.64 -23.86 -44.56
C ARG A 831 -5.83 -24.53 -45.68
N GLY A 832 -4.87 -23.81 -46.26
CA GLY A 832 -4.06 -24.26 -47.41
C GLY A 832 -4.60 -23.81 -48.77
N TYR A 833 -5.84 -23.31 -48.82
CA TYR A 833 -6.52 -22.88 -50.05
C TYR A 833 -6.95 -21.41 -50.01
N GLU A 834 -6.48 -20.63 -49.02
CA GLU A 834 -6.96 -19.27 -48.73
C GLU A 834 -6.66 -18.25 -49.84
N LYS A 835 -5.80 -18.61 -50.79
CA LYS A 835 -5.46 -17.78 -51.97
C LYS A 835 -6.27 -18.16 -53.21
N GLU A 836 -7.00 -19.26 -53.18
CA GLU A 836 -7.73 -19.79 -54.32
C GLU A 836 -9.19 -19.34 -54.28
N THR A 837 -9.70 -18.99 -55.46
CA THR A 837 -11.09 -18.56 -55.65
C THR A 837 -11.99 -19.75 -55.93
N ALA A 838 -13.31 -19.59 -55.76
CA ALA A 838 -14.28 -20.59 -56.19
C ALA A 838 -14.07 -20.97 -57.66
N ARG A 839 -13.81 -19.99 -58.53
CA ARG A 839 -13.55 -20.22 -59.96
C ARG A 839 -12.35 -21.15 -60.20
N THR A 840 -11.22 -20.88 -59.54
CA THR A 840 -10.01 -21.70 -59.71
C THR A 840 -10.20 -23.11 -59.15
N LEU A 841 -10.91 -23.24 -58.04
CA LEU A 841 -11.16 -24.52 -57.40
C LEU A 841 -12.16 -25.40 -58.18
N LEU A 842 -13.21 -24.80 -58.75
CA LEU A 842 -14.13 -25.48 -59.66
C LEU A 842 -13.40 -26.07 -60.87
N ALA A 843 -12.49 -25.29 -61.48
CA ALA A 843 -11.69 -25.75 -62.60
C ALA A 843 -10.77 -26.93 -62.22
N ARG A 844 -10.09 -26.84 -61.07
CA ARG A 844 -9.23 -27.92 -60.55
C ARG A 844 -10.01 -29.19 -60.21
N ALA A 845 -11.23 -29.04 -59.71
CA ALA A 845 -12.13 -30.14 -59.42
C ALA A 845 -12.79 -30.76 -60.66
N GLY A 846 -12.55 -30.21 -61.86
CA GLY A 846 -13.18 -30.66 -63.11
C GLY A 846 -14.67 -30.36 -63.19
N VAL A 847 -15.19 -29.43 -62.39
CA VAL A 847 -16.61 -29.07 -62.35
C VAL A 847 -16.87 -27.93 -63.31
N THR A 848 -17.66 -28.18 -64.36
CA THR A 848 -18.08 -27.11 -65.28
C THR A 848 -19.16 -26.26 -64.62
N TRP A 849 -18.88 -24.96 -64.48
CA TRP A 849 -19.84 -23.96 -64.00
C TRP A 849 -20.38 -23.16 -65.17
N ARG A 850 -21.71 -23.15 -65.34
CA ARG A 850 -22.41 -22.38 -66.39
C ARG A 850 -23.29 -21.33 -65.75
#